data_AF-A0A2W4JAK2-F1
#
_entry.id   AF-A0A2W4JAK2-F1
#
_cell.length_a   1.000
_cell.length_b   1.000
_cell.length_c   1.000
_cell.angle_alpha   90.00
_cell.angle_beta   90.00
_cell.angle_gamma   90.00
#
_symmetry.space_group_name_H-M   'P 1'
#
loop_
_entity.id
_entity.type
_entity.pdbx_description
1 polymer ?
#
loop_
_entity_poly.entity_id
_entity_poly.type
_entity_poly.pdbx_seq_one_letter_code
_entity_poly.pdbx_strand_id
1 'polypeptide(L)'
;MTDVEKAAETVTLTIDGIEVTAPKGALLIRVAEQLGIEIPRFCDHPLLDPAGACRQCLVEVEGQRKPVASCTQTVAEGMVVRTQRTSPVAKKAQEGVMELLLINHPLDCPMCDKGGECPLQNQAMSTGRTDSRFREEKREYPKPIAISSQVLLDRERCVLCQRCTRFSDQIAGDKFIDLMERSSAEQINIHRDEVYGGEADGDVPFNSYFSGNTVQICPVGALTSVQYRFRARPFDLVSTPSVCEHCAAGCAMRTDHRRGKVMRRLAGDDPAVNEEWNCDKGRWGFQYVTATERLTNPLVRDAHTGQLREASWSEALATAAEGLRKARDEGPGVGVLTGGRLTVEDAYAYAKFARVALRTNDIDFRARPLSAEETDFLAARVAGAVDVTYADVERASTVVLVGLEPEEECPILFLRLRKAYRKNGLRVLAVAPFASRGFEKLGATLLTTVPGDEPKALNSDAVLEALRAKGAILFVGERLASVPGGLSTAAAVADRTGAKLAWVPRRAGDRGAVDTGCLPNLLPGARPVTDPVARAELGTEWNLEPGVIPSEPGRDVDGIIAAAAEGKLGALVVAGVDPADLADPRRAEEALDAVPFLVSLEVRHSAVTRRADVVLPVAPVVEKAGSFVNWEGRLRTFDAVLKTSAMTDGRVLNALASLLGVTLNTADVNSIRRELGSLPGTRAHRPPAPIVDTAGAPPPGDGGAVLAPWPRAMAQGSVNAGAG
;
A
#
# COMPACT_ATOMS: atom_id res chain seq x y z
N MET A 1 -32.70 20.63 3.65
CA MET A 1 -32.87 21.36 2.38
C MET A 1 -32.02 20.63 1.35
N THR A 2 -32.68 20.18 0.30
CA THR A 2 -32.19 19.30 -0.77
C THR A 2 -30.91 19.83 -1.42
N ASP A 3 -29.81 19.08 -1.29
CA ASP A 3 -28.65 19.19 -2.17
C ASP A 3 -29.10 18.77 -3.58
N VAL A 4 -29.52 19.76 -4.37
CA VAL A 4 -29.64 19.59 -5.82
C VAL A 4 -28.19 19.63 -6.33
N GLU A 5 -27.61 18.47 -6.60
CA GLU A 5 -26.42 18.39 -7.46
C GLU A 5 -26.68 19.30 -8.66
N LYS A 6 -25.88 20.37 -8.81
CA LYS A 6 -25.93 21.21 -10.00
C LYS A 6 -25.72 20.28 -11.19
N ALA A 7 -26.77 20.03 -11.96
CA ALA A 7 -26.67 19.32 -13.22
C ALA A 7 -25.56 19.99 -14.03
N ALA A 8 -24.50 19.23 -14.33
CA ALA A 8 -23.38 19.76 -15.09
C ALA A 8 -23.91 20.29 -16.42
N GLU A 9 -23.59 21.54 -16.75
CA GLU A 9 -23.95 22.13 -18.05
C GLU A 9 -23.35 21.24 -19.15
N THR A 10 -24.19 20.70 -20.02
CA THR A 10 -23.76 19.83 -21.13
C THR A 10 -23.72 20.60 -22.44
N VAL A 11 -22.93 20.11 -23.38
CA VAL A 11 -22.90 20.59 -24.76
C VAL A 11 -23.04 19.41 -25.73
N THR A 12 -23.68 19.65 -26.85
CA THR A 12 -23.84 18.68 -27.94
C THR A 12 -22.87 19.00 -29.07
N LEU A 13 -22.18 17.98 -29.56
CA LEU A 13 -21.19 18.07 -30.63
C LEU A 13 -21.28 16.82 -31.53
N THR A 14 -20.68 16.90 -32.71
CA THR A 14 -20.60 15.77 -33.66
C THR A 14 -19.15 15.32 -33.82
N ILE A 15 -18.86 14.04 -33.60
CA ILE A 15 -17.53 13.43 -33.84
C ILE A 15 -17.70 12.32 -34.88
N ASP A 16 -17.01 12.42 -36.01
CA ASP A 16 -17.08 11.45 -37.11
C ASP A 16 -18.51 11.16 -37.61
N GLY A 17 -19.38 12.17 -37.57
CA GLY A 17 -20.79 12.05 -37.95
C GLY A 17 -21.72 11.49 -36.86
N ILE A 18 -21.19 11.21 -35.67
CA ILE A 18 -21.94 10.74 -34.51
C ILE A 18 -22.19 11.92 -33.57
N GLU A 19 -23.46 12.22 -33.30
CA GLU A 19 -23.84 13.21 -32.29
C GLU A 19 -23.58 12.66 -30.88
N VAL A 20 -22.96 13.47 -30.02
CA VAL A 20 -22.64 13.13 -28.65
C VAL A 20 -22.88 14.33 -27.74
N THR A 21 -23.40 14.06 -26.54
CA THR A 21 -23.55 15.06 -25.47
C THR A 21 -22.48 14.81 -24.42
N ALA A 22 -21.76 15.87 -24.06
CA ALA A 22 -20.66 15.79 -23.08
C ALA A 22 -20.70 16.96 -22.09
N PRO A 23 -20.10 16.81 -20.89
CA PRO A 23 -19.96 17.92 -19.96
C PRO A 23 -19.20 19.09 -20.59
N LYS A 24 -19.70 20.32 -20.41
CA LYS A 24 -19.01 21.53 -20.84
C LYS A 24 -17.62 21.61 -20.20
N GLY A 25 -16.61 21.92 -21.01
CA GLY A 25 -15.22 21.95 -20.57
C GLY A 25 -14.51 20.59 -20.59
N ALA A 26 -15.20 19.49 -20.92
CA ALA A 26 -14.53 18.21 -21.18
C ALA A 26 -13.56 18.33 -22.37
N LEU A 27 -12.44 17.62 -22.30
CA LEU A 27 -11.46 17.58 -23.39
C LEU A 27 -12.00 16.72 -24.53
N LEU A 28 -11.81 17.18 -25.76
CA LEU A 28 -12.28 16.50 -26.96
C LEU A 28 -11.77 15.05 -27.06
N ILE A 29 -10.52 14.80 -26.65
CA ILE A 29 -9.98 13.44 -26.62
C ILE A 29 -10.75 12.51 -25.68
N ARG A 30 -11.20 13.02 -24.52
CA ARG A 30 -11.95 12.23 -23.53
C ARG A 30 -13.36 11.91 -24.01
N VAL A 31 -13.98 12.84 -24.74
CA VAL A 31 -15.30 12.62 -25.35
C VAL A 31 -15.20 11.62 -26.50
N ALA A 32 -14.16 11.68 -27.32
CA ALA A 32 -13.91 10.69 -28.36
C ALA A 32 -13.72 9.26 -27.79
N GLU A 33 -13.05 9.12 -26.64
CA GLU A 33 -12.88 7.84 -25.94
C GLU A 33 -14.21 7.24 -25.49
N GLN A 34 -15.16 8.06 -25.03
CA GLN A 34 -16.51 7.60 -24.65
C GLN A 34 -17.28 7.00 -25.84
N LEU A 35 -16.95 7.41 -27.06
CA LEU A 35 -17.51 6.85 -28.30
C LEU A 35 -16.74 5.64 -28.84
N GLY A 36 -15.69 5.18 -28.13
CA GLY A 36 -14.79 4.13 -28.63
C GLY A 36 -13.92 4.58 -29.81
N ILE A 37 -13.76 5.90 -30.01
CA ILE A 37 -12.89 6.47 -31.04
C ILE A 37 -11.52 6.73 -30.44
N GLU A 38 -10.57 5.86 -30.75
CA GLU A 38 -9.19 6.03 -30.31
C GLU A 38 -8.47 7.10 -31.16
N ILE A 39 -8.05 8.19 -30.50
CA ILE A 39 -7.16 9.20 -31.08
C ILE A 39 -5.71 8.91 -30.63
N PRO A 40 -4.75 8.72 -31.56
CA PRO A 40 -3.34 8.46 -31.25
C PRO A 40 -2.73 9.53 -30.34
N ARG A 41 -1.89 9.12 -29.39
CA ARG A 41 -1.32 10.03 -28.37
C ARG A 41 -0.06 9.49 -27.70
N PHE A 42 0.81 10.42 -27.24
CA PHE A 42 1.98 10.11 -26.42
C PHE A 42 2.12 10.95 -25.16
N CYS A 43 1.77 12.23 -25.16
CA CYS A 43 1.92 13.09 -23.98
C CYS A 43 0.66 13.16 -23.09
N ASP A 44 -0.50 12.87 -23.66
CA ASP A 44 -1.79 12.88 -22.97
C ASP A 44 -1.90 11.72 -21.97
N HIS A 45 -2.34 11.98 -20.75
CA HIS A 45 -2.63 10.96 -19.72
C HIS A 45 -3.84 11.44 -18.91
N PRO A 46 -4.86 10.61 -18.61
CA PRO A 46 -6.09 11.05 -17.94
C PRO A 46 -5.88 11.76 -16.60
N LEU A 47 -4.88 11.31 -15.84
CA LEU A 47 -4.54 11.82 -14.51
C LEU A 47 -3.55 12.99 -14.51
N LEU A 48 -3.07 13.42 -15.67
CA LEU A 48 -2.18 14.58 -15.80
C LEU A 48 -2.92 15.71 -16.51
N ASP A 49 -2.53 16.96 -16.23
CA ASP A 49 -3.06 18.12 -16.96
C ASP A 49 -2.85 18.01 -18.50
N PRO A 50 -3.54 18.78 -19.33
CA PRO A 50 -3.22 18.84 -20.76
C PRO A 50 -1.85 19.47 -21.04
N ALA A 51 -1.09 18.92 -21.99
CA ALA A 51 0.21 19.48 -22.41
C ALA A 51 0.33 19.81 -23.91
N GLY A 52 -0.27 19.00 -24.79
CA GLY A 52 -0.15 19.20 -26.24
C GLY A 52 1.28 19.06 -26.80
N ALA A 53 2.22 18.46 -26.06
CA ALA A 53 3.63 18.39 -26.45
C ALA A 53 3.88 17.55 -27.73
N CYS A 54 3.32 16.34 -27.81
CA CYS A 54 3.66 15.41 -28.89
C CYS A 54 2.97 15.69 -30.23
N ARG A 55 1.85 16.44 -30.24
CA ARG A 55 0.99 16.68 -31.41
C ARG A 55 0.46 15.42 -32.13
N GLN A 56 0.57 14.23 -31.55
CA GLN A 56 0.05 12.99 -32.17
C GLN A 56 -1.49 12.94 -32.22
N CYS A 57 -2.18 13.72 -31.38
CA CYS A 57 -3.63 13.73 -31.27
C CYS A 57 -4.34 14.78 -32.14
N LEU A 58 -3.72 15.18 -33.25
CA LEU A 58 -4.30 16.19 -34.15
C LEU A 58 -5.57 15.66 -34.83
N VAL A 59 -6.64 16.45 -34.75
CA VAL A 59 -7.94 16.20 -35.40
C VAL A 59 -8.39 17.42 -36.18
N GLU A 60 -9.23 17.22 -37.18
CA GLU A 60 -9.84 18.32 -37.93
C GLU A 60 -11.11 18.78 -37.22
N VAL A 61 -11.24 20.08 -36.99
CA VAL A 61 -12.44 20.70 -36.41
C VAL A 61 -12.95 21.73 -37.40
N GLU A 62 -14.24 21.66 -37.73
CA GLU A 62 -14.84 22.56 -38.70
C GLU A 62 -14.72 24.03 -38.26
N GLY A 63 -14.38 24.90 -39.21
CA GLY A 63 -14.06 26.31 -38.94
C GLY A 63 -12.64 26.58 -38.45
N GLN A 64 -11.86 25.56 -38.06
CA GLN A 64 -10.45 25.73 -37.72
C GLN A 64 -9.56 25.65 -38.96
N ARG A 65 -8.60 26.59 -39.09
CA ARG A 65 -7.70 26.65 -40.26
C ARG A 65 -6.66 25.53 -40.30
N LYS A 66 -6.35 24.92 -39.16
CA LYS A 66 -5.33 23.89 -38.98
C LYS A 66 -5.89 22.79 -38.08
N PRO A 67 -5.41 21.54 -38.22
CA PRO A 67 -5.72 20.50 -37.25
C PRO A 67 -5.38 20.94 -35.83
N VAL A 68 -6.25 20.63 -34.89
CA VAL A 68 -6.14 21.02 -33.48
C VAL A 68 -5.80 19.81 -32.62
N ALA A 69 -5.07 20.03 -31.53
CA ALA A 69 -4.73 18.96 -30.60
C ALA A 69 -5.93 18.63 -29.72
N SER A 70 -6.51 17.44 -29.88
CA SER A 70 -7.73 17.05 -29.15
C SER A 70 -7.51 16.94 -27.63
N CYS A 71 -6.27 16.73 -27.18
CA CYS A 71 -5.95 16.66 -25.74
C CYS A 71 -5.99 18.02 -25.02
N THR A 72 -5.95 19.14 -25.74
CA THR A 72 -6.03 20.50 -25.15
C THR A 72 -7.28 21.26 -25.57
N GLN A 73 -8.02 20.75 -26.57
CA GLN A 73 -9.24 21.36 -27.05
C GLN A 73 -10.42 20.93 -26.18
N THR A 74 -11.13 21.88 -25.58
CA THR A 74 -12.40 21.62 -24.90
C THR A 74 -13.55 21.54 -25.93
N VAL A 75 -14.54 20.70 -25.63
CA VAL A 75 -15.76 20.62 -26.45
C VAL A 75 -16.61 21.88 -26.32
N ALA A 76 -17.35 22.20 -27.39
CA ALA A 76 -18.26 23.34 -27.46
C ALA A 76 -19.54 22.94 -28.20
N GLU A 77 -20.62 23.67 -27.95
CA GLU A 77 -21.93 23.44 -28.59
C GLU A 77 -21.81 23.54 -30.12
N GLY A 78 -22.39 22.57 -30.83
CA GLY A 78 -22.38 22.50 -32.29
C GLY A 78 -21.00 22.22 -32.90
N MET A 79 -19.98 21.86 -32.11
CA MET A 79 -18.65 21.54 -32.63
C MET A 79 -18.71 20.31 -33.55
N VAL A 80 -18.14 20.40 -34.75
CA VAL A 80 -18.02 19.27 -35.69
C VAL A 80 -16.56 18.85 -35.80
N VAL A 81 -16.27 17.60 -35.45
CA VAL A 81 -14.92 17.03 -35.39
C VAL A 81 -14.82 15.84 -36.32
N ARG A 82 -13.75 15.82 -37.12
CA ARG A 82 -13.38 14.70 -38.00
C ARG A 82 -12.02 14.16 -37.57
N THR A 83 -11.98 12.92 -37.09
CA THR A 83 -10.74 12.25 -36.65
C THR A 83 -9.99 11.65 -37.83
N GLN A 84 -8.87 10.95 -37.58
CA GLN A 84 -8.14 10.23 -38.63
C GLN A 84 -8.96 9.15 -39.35
N ARG A 85 -10.11 8.76 -38.79
CA ARG A 85 -11.04 7.81 -39.43
C ARG A 85 -11.76 8.44 -40.62
N THR A 86 -12.12 9.72 -40.53
CA THR A 86 -12.97 10.40 -41.53
C THR A 86 -12.30 11.60 -42.20
N SER A 87 -11.16 12.09 -41.68
CA SER A 87 -10.40 13.19 -42.24
C SER A 87 -9.03 12.74 -42.78
N PRO A 88 -8.80 12.86 -44.11
CA PRO A 88 -7.47 12.71 -44.70
C PRO A 88 -6.45 13.71 -44.16
N VAL A 89 -6.89 14.90 -43.74
CA VAL A 89 -6.03 15.95 -43.17
C VAL A 89 -5.53 15.52 -41.80
N ALA A 90 -6.42 15.05 -40.92
CA ALA A 90 -6.04 14.54 -39.61
C ALA A 90 -5.10 13.33 -39.74
N LYS A 91 -5.44 12.36 -40.60
CA LYS A 91 -4.60 11.19 -40.87
C LYS A 91 -3.19 11.59 -41.32
N LYS A 92 -3.08 12.47 -42.32
CA LYS A 92 -1.78 12.95 -42.84
C LYS A 92 -0.98 13.71 -41.77
N ALA A 93 -1.63 14.49 -40.92
CA ALA A 93 -0.97 15.19 -39.82
C ALA A 93 -0.37 14.19 -38.81
N GLN A 94 -1.12 13.16 -38.43
CA GLN A 94 -0.66 12.13 -37.49
C GLN A 94 0.47 11.27 -38.07
N GLU A 95 0.41 10.90 -39.35
CA GLU A 95 1.53 10.24 -40.06
C GLU A 95 2.79 11.10 -40.06
N GLY A 96 2.65 12.40 -40.32
CA GLY A 96 3.77 13.34 -40.33
C GLY A 96 4.41 13.51 -38.95
N VAL A 97 3.59 13.59 -37.89
CA VAL A 97 4.09 13.65 -36.50
C VAL A 97 4.81 12.36 -36.13
N MET A 98 4.25 11.19 -36.49
CA MET A 98 4.90 9.90 -36.26
C MET A 98 6.28 9.84 -36.91
N GLU A 99 6.39 10.31 -38.16
CA GLU A 99 7.68 10.38 -38.85
C GLU A 99 8.67 11.27 -38.10
N LEU A 100 8.26 12.47 -37.66
CA LEU A 100 9.11 13.37 -36.88
C LEU A 100 9.58 12.76 -35.55
N LEU A 101 8.72 12.02 -34.86
CA LEU A 101 9.07 11.33 -33.62
C LEU A 101 10.11 10.21 -33.86
N LEU A 102 10.05 9.55 -35.02
CA LEU A 102 10.95 8.46 -35.39
C LEU A 102 12.28 8.93 -36.00
N ILE A 103 12.38 10.20 -36.44
CA ILE A 103 13.62 10.76 -37.03
C ILE A 103 14.83 10.51 -36.13
N ASN A 104 14.72 10.85 -34.84
CA ASN A 104 15.81 10.71 -33.87
C ASN A 104 15.64 9.51 -32.92
N HIS A 105 14.61 8.68 -33.10
CA HIS A 105 14.43 7.47 -32.30
C HIS A 105 15.32 6.34 -32.85
N PRO A 106 16.06 5.61 -32.00
CA PRO A 106 16.96 4.54 -32.43
C PRO A 106 16.16 3.30 -32.88
N LEU A 107 16.77 2.48 -33.74
CA LEU A 107 16.20 1.20 -34.18
C LEU A 107 16.43 0.08 -33.15
N ASP A 108 16.24 0.42 -31.88
CA ASP A 108 16.49 -0.46 -30.74
C ASP A 108 15.34 -1.43 -30.46
N CYS A 109 14.25 -1.41 -31.22
CA CYS A 109 13.04 -2.23 -30.96
C CYS A 109 13.34 -3.71 -30.66
N PRO A 110 14.28 -4.39 -31.36
CA PRO A 110 14.61 -5.79 -31.06
C PRO A 110 15.27 -6.01 -29.70
N MET A 111 15.92 -4.99 -29.13
CA MET A 111 16.62 -5.05 -27.85
C MET A 111 15.83 -4.40 -26.72
N CYS A 112 15.05 -3.36 -27.01
CA CYS A 112 14.25 -2.56 -26.08
C CYS A 112 13.29 -3.41 -25.22
N ASP A 113 13.38 -3.31 -23.89
CA ASP A 113 12.55 -4.07 -22.93
C ASP A 113 11.04 -3.88 -23.10
N LYS A 114 10.65 -2.69 -23.57
CA LYS A 114 9.25 -2.33 -23.81
C LYS A 114 8.74 -2.77 -25.19
N GLY A 115 9.60 -3.36 -26.03
CA GLY A 115 9.21 -3.92 -27.32
C GLY A 115 8.11 -4.97 -27.15
N GLY A 116 7.00 -4.82 -27.87
CA GLY A 116 5.79 -5.62 -27.72
C GLY A 116 4.68 -4.96 -26.90
N GLU A 117 5.01 -4.01 -26.02
CA GLU A 117 4.03 -3.22 -25.24
C GLU A 117 4.23 -1.71 -25.38
N CYS A 118 5.05 -1.26 -26.33
CA CYS A 118 5.40 0.14 -26.50
C CYS A 118 4.36 0.87 -27.34
N PRO A 119 3.65 1.89 -26.79
CA PRO A 119 2.77 2.75 -27.57
C PRO A 119 3.40 3.32 -28.84
N LEU A 120 4.68 3.70 -28.83
CA LEU A 120 5.35 4.23 -30.04
C LEU A 120 5.44 3.18 -31.13
N GLN A 121 5.85 1.96 -30.78
CA GLN A 121 5.90 0.85 -31.73
C GLN A 121 4.50 0.56 -32.30
N ASN A 122 3.50 0.44 -31.43
CA ASN A 122 2.15 0.08 -31.84
C ASN A 122 1.51 1.16 -32.73
N GLN A 123 1.67 2.44 -32.37
CA GLN A 123 1.15 3.55 -33.16
C GLN A 123 1.97 3.81 -34.44
N ALA A 124 3.26 3.49 -34.47
CA ALA A 124 4.04 3.51 -35.71
C ALA A 124 3.51 2.48 -36.71
N MET A 125 3.10 1.29 -36.24
CA MET A 125 2.52 0.25 -37.09
C MET A 125 1.09 0.58 -37.55
N SER A 126 0.28 1.26 -36.73
CA SER A 126 -1.12 1.56 -37.07
C SER A 126 -1.33 2.91 -37.78
N THR A 127 -0.52 3.91 -37.44
CA THR A 127 -0.68 5.32 -37.86
C THR A 127 0.55 5.85 -38.61
N GLY A 128 1.70 5.18 -38.49
CA GLY A 128 2.93 5.58 -39.16
C GLY A 128 2.98 5.20 -40.63
N ARG A 129 4.02 5.70 -41.30
CA ARG A 129 4.35 5.33 -42.69
C ARG A 129 5.19 4.06 -42.71
N THR A 130 5.12 3.34 -43.83
CA THR A 130 5.95 2.13 -44.07
C THR A 130 7.43 2.46 -44.22
N ASP A 131 7.75 3.63 -44.75
CA ASP A 131 9.10 4.05 -45.10
C ASP A 131 9.47 5.38 -44.44
N SER A 132 10.73 5.49 -43.99
CA SER A 132 11.32 6.75 -43.50
C SER A 132 11.94 7.52 -44.66
N ARG A 133 11.64 8.82 -44.75
CA ARG A 133 12.35 9.73 -45.66
C ARG A 133 13.67 10.24 -45.08
N PHE A 134 13.85 10.11 -43.77
CA PHE A 134 15.07 10.52 -43.07
C PHE A 134 16.17 9.46 -43.24
N ARG A 135 17.29 9.86 -43.84
CA ARG A 135 18.48 9.03 -44.11
C ARG A 135 19.77 9.62 -43.52
N GLU A 136 19.64 10.68 -42.74
CA GLU A 136 20.76 11.34 -42.08
C GLU A 136 21.15 10.61 -40.79
N GLU A 137 22.23 11.07 -40.17
CA GLU A 137 22.68 10.58 -38.88
C GLU A 137 21.69 10.93 -37.76
N LYS A 138 21.34 9.95 -36.93
CA LYS A 138 20.48 10.13 -35.76
C LYS A 138 21.33 10.63 -34.60
N ARG A 139 20.74 11.43 -33.71
CA ARG A 139 21.42 11.84 -32.48
C ARG A 139 21.79 10.64 -31.58
N GLU A 140 22.95 10.70 -30.96
CA GLU A 140 23.44 9.67 -30.04
C GLU A 140 23.67 10.23 -28.63
N TYR A 141 23.48 9.38 -27.62
CA TYR A 141 23.72 9.67 -26.20
C TYR A 141 24.31 8.44 -25.49
N PRO A 142 24.99 8.61 -24.34
CA PRO A 142 25.33 7.50 -23.46
C PRO A 142 24.09 6.68 -23.05
N LYS A 143 24.20 5.34 -23.13
CA LYS A 143 23.12 4.38 -22.87
C LYS A 143 23.57 3.22 -21.96
N PRO A 144 22.78 2.83 -20.95
CA PRO A 144 21.84 3.67 -20.19
C PRO A 144 22.58 4.56 -19.19
N ILE A 145 21.97 5.68 -18.79
CA ILE A 145 22.40 6.40 -17.57
C ILE A 145 21.56 5.96 -16.37
N ALA A 146 22.19 5.76 -15.23
CA ALA A 146 21.48 5.45 -13.99
C ALA A 146 21.00 6.77 -13.37
N ILE A 147 19.68 6.94 -13.24
CA ILE A 147 19.11 8.10 -12.55
C ILE A 147 18.78 7.79 -11.09
N SER A 148 18.61 6.51 -10.73
CA SER A 148 18.59 6.00 -9.36
C SER A 148 19.10 4.56 -9.29
N SER A 149 19.13 3.97 -8.09
CA SER A 149 19.41 2.55 -7.90
C SER A 149 18.39 1.63 -8.59
N GLN A 150 17.18 2.13 -8.89
CA GLN A 150 16.08 1.34 -9.44
C GLN A 150 15.70 1.72 -10.87
N VAL A 151 16.05 2.92 -11.35
CA VAL A 151 15.60 3.46 -12.65
C VAL A 151 16.78 3.84 -13.55
N LEU A 152 16.71 3.36 -14.80
CA LEU A 152 17.64 3.66 -15.89
C LEU A 152 16.96 4.54 -16.94
N LEU A 153 17.73 5.45 -17.54
CA LEU A 153 17.30 6.33 -18.61
C LEU A 153 18.13 6.11 -19.89
N ASP A 154 17.47 5.66 -20.96
CA ASP A 154 17.99 5.64 -22.32
C ASP A 154 17.44 6.86 -23.09
N ARG A 155 18.20 7.96 -23.10
CA ARG A 155 17.76 9.26 -23.67
C ARG A 155 17.41 9.19 -25.14
N GLU A 156 18.13 8.41 -25.94
CA GLU A 156 17.82 8.26 -27.37
C GLU A 156 16.43 7.68 -27.63
N ARG A 157 15.93 6.82 -26.75
CA ARG A 157 14.58 6.26 -26.89
C ARG A 157 13.49 7.25 -26.48
N CYS A 158 13.83 8.38 -25.85
CA CYS A 158 12.87 9.35 -25.36
C CYS A 158 12.28 10.18 -26.52
N VAL A 159 10.95 10.31 -26.53
CA VAL A 159 10.19 11.12 -27.48
C VAL A 159 9.75 12.48 -26.91
N LEU A 160 10.34 12.90 -25.80
CA LEU A 160 10.12 14.21 -25.15
C LEU A 160 8.63 14.52 -24.89
N CYS A 161 7.85 13.48 -24.57
CA CYS A 161 6.42 13.63 -24.29
C CYS A 161 6.11 14.30 -22.94
N GLN A 162 7.14 14.48 -22.10
CA GLN A 162 7.07 15.08 -20.77
C GLN A 162 6.14 14.38 -19.76
N ARG A 163 5.66 13.15 -20.02
CA ARG A 163 4.83 12.43 -19.04
C ARG A 163 5.56 12.20 -17.71
N CYS A 164 6.86 11.85 -17.76
CA CYS A 164 7.65 11.59 -16.56
C CYS A 164 7.91 12.85 -15.72
N THR A 165 8.27 13.97 -16.33
CA THR A 165 8.52 15.24 -15.63
C THR A 165 7.23 15.78 -15.02
N ARG A 166 6.12 15.68 -15.76
CA ARG A 166 4.80 16.09 -15.30
C ARG A 166 4.24 15.19 -14.21
N PHE A 167 4.47 13.88 -14.27
CA PHE A 167 4.15 12.99 -13.14
C PHE A 167 4.92 13.42 -11.88
N SER A 168 6.22 13.65 -12.04
CA SER A 168 7.11 14.02 -10.94
C SER A 168 6.67 15.33 -10.27
N ASP A 169 6.29 16.34 -11.05
CA ASP A 169 5.79 17.62 -10.53
C ASP A 169 4.32 17.55 -10.03
N GLN A 170 3.41 17.07 -10.86
CA GLN A 170 1.96 17.19 -10.64
C GLN A 170 1.43 16.14 -9.65
N ILE A 171 2.00 14.92 -9.65
CA ILE A 171 1.52 13.82 -8.81
C ILE A 171 2.41 13.67 -7.58
N ALA A 172 3.68 13.30 -7.77
CA ALA A 172 4.60 13.04 -6.66
C ALA A 172 5.00 14.31 -5.89
N GLY A 173 5.11 15.45 -6.59
CA GLY A 173 5.64 16.70 -6.04
C GLY A 173 7.16 16.72 -5.88
N ASP A 174 7.85 15.85 -6.61
CA ASP A 174 9.28 15.58 -6.52
C ASP A 174 9.97 15.95 -7.84
N LYS A 175 10.44 17.19 -7.99
CA LYS A 175 11.03 17.70 -9.25
C LYS A 175 12.47 17.20 -9.50
N PHE A 176 12.65 15.91 -9.70
CA PHE A 176 13.99 15.31 -9.88
C PHE A 176 14.38 15.00 -11.33
N ILE A 177 13.43 14.97 -12.24
CA ILE A 177 13.68 14.79 -13.68
C ILE A 177 12.99 15.92 -14.41
N ASP A 178 13.73 16.58 -15.29
CA ASP A 178 13.25 17.77 -15.99
C ASP A 178 13.74 17.80 -17.44
N LEU A 179 13.17 18.72 -18.21
CA LEU A 179 13.49 18.98 -19.61
C LEU A 179 14.62 20.02 -19.68
N MET A 180 15.78 19.60 -20.16
CA MET A 180 16.97 20.45 -20.31
C MET A 180 17.22 20.77 -21.78
N GLU A 181 18.05 21.80 -22.00
CA GLU A 181 18.38 22.35 -23.31
C GLU A 181 17.16 22.92 -24.05
N ARG A 182 17.30 23.18 -25.35
CA ARG A 182 16.23 23.73 -26.20
C ARG A 182 16.27 23.12 -27.60
N SER A 183 15.10 23.09 -28.25
CA SER A 183 14.95 22.65 -29.64
C SER A 183 15.47 21.22 -29.87
N SER A 184 16.22 20.94 -30.93
CA SER A 184 16.72 19.59 -31.24
C SER A 184 17.67 19.00 -30.19
N ALA A 185 18.30 19.85 -29.36
CA ALA A 185 19.15 19.43 -28.25
C ALA A 185 18.36 19.06 -26.98
N GLU A 186 17.05 19.30 -26.97
CA GLU A 186 16.19 19.07 -25.81
C GLU A 186 16.21 17.61 -25.36
N GLN A 187 16.36 17.41 -24.05
CA GLN A 187 16.53 16.10 -23.44
C GLN A 187 15.98 16.05 -22.03
N ILE A 188 15.49 14.87 -21.64
CA ILE A 188 15.17 14.59 -20.24
C ILE A 188 16.48 14.29 -19.51
N ASN A 189 16.68 14.93 -18.37
CA ASN A 189 17.83 14.68 -17.51
C ASN A 189 17.49 14.91 -16.03
N ILE A 190 18.40 14.49 -15.13
CA ILE A 190 18.26 14.68 -13.68
C ILE A 190 18.31 16.17 -13.38
N HIS A 191 17.31 16.67 -12.65
CA HIS A 191 17.25 18.06 -12.19
C HIS A 191 18.37 18.32 -11.17
N ARG A 192 19.27 19.26 -11.47
CA ARG A 192 20.35 19.71 -10.60
C ARG A 192 19.98 21.09 -10.04
N ASP A 193 19.56 21.14 -8.78
CA ASP A 193 19.31 22.40 -8.06
C ASP A 193 20.15 22.41 -6.77
N GLU A 194 20.57 23.59 -6.29
CA GLU A 194 21.41 23.82 -5.11
C GLU A 194 20.82 23.19 -3.83
N VAL A 195 19.50 23.02 -3.77
CA VAL A 195 18.77 22.36 -2.68
C VAL A 195 18.97 20.84 -2.66
N TYR A 196 19.20 20.24 -3.83
CA TYR A 196 19.38 18.79 -4.00
C TYR A 196 20.85 18.41 -4.22
N GLY A 197 21.64 19.30 -4.82
CA GLY A 197 23.08 19.20 -4.99
C GLY A 197 23.79 19.94 -3.87
N GLY A 198 24.07 19.24 -2.77
CA GLY A 198 25.14 19.70 -1.87
C GLY A 198 26.43 19.93 -2.68
N GLU A 199 27.29 20.81 -2.18
CA GLU A 199 28.55 21.32 -2.78
C GLU A 199 29.59 20.25 -3.19
N ALA A 200 29.23 18.97 -3.29
CA ALA A 200 30.04 17.90 -3.82
C ALA A 200 29.67 17.61 -5.27
N ASP A 201 30.65 17.72 -6.17
CA ASP A 201 30.62 17.30 -7.59
C ASP A 201 30.10 15.85 -7.77
N GLY A 202 28.77 15.66 -7.77
CA GLY A 202 28.14 14.36 -7.95
C GLY A 202 26.67 14.47 -8.39
N ASP A 203 26.24 13.53 -9.24
CA ASP A 203 24.83 13.39 -9.61
C ASP A 203 23.99 13.03 -8.38
N VAL A 204 22.99 13.86 -8.06
CA VAL A 204 22.03 13.58 -6.97
C VAL A 204 21.07 12.51 -7.47
N PRO A 205 20.97 11.33 -6.83
CA PRO A 205 20.07 10.29 -7.27
C PRO A 205 18.60 10.74 -7.22
N PHE A 206 17.81 10.31 -8.20
CA PHE A 206 16.36 10.47 -8.23
C PHE A 206 15.74 9.78 -7.00
N ASN A 207 15.44 10.57 -5.96
CA ASN A 207 14.99 10.08 -4.65
C ASN A 207 13.53 10.45 -4.39
N SER A 208 12.62 9.64 -4.91
CA SER A 208 11.17 9.77 -4.73
C SER A 208 10.58 8.44 -4.31
N TYR A 209 9.56 8.45 -3.44
CA TYR A 209 8.77 7.26 -3.08
C TYR A 209 7.93 6.71 -4.24
N PHE A 210 7.90 7.42 -5.37
CA PHE A 210 7.05 7.13 -6.52
C PHE A 210 7.84 6.99 -7.83
N SER A 211 9.16 6.80 -7.76
CA SER A 211 10.06 6.80 -8.92
C SER A 211 9.67 5.75 -9.97
N GLY A 212 9.18 4.58 -9.55
CA GLY A 212 8.80 3.48 -10.43
C GLY A 212 7.61 3.79 -11.34
N ASN A 213 6.75 4.74 -10.98
CA ASN A 213 5.65 5.15 -11.86
C ASN A 213 6.17 5.86 -13.11
N THR A 214 7.37 6.45 -13.07
CA THR A 214 7.98 7.09 -14.24
C THR A 214 8.34 6.08 -15.34
N VAL A 215 8.69 4.85 -14.95
CA VAL A 215 8.89 3.71 -15.86
C VAL A 215 7.57 3.26 -16.50
N GLN A 216 6.50 3.18 -15.71
CA GLN A 216 5.17 2.78 -16.18
C GLN A 216 4.58 3.82 -17.14
N ILE A 217 4.59 5.10 -16.74
CA ILE A 217 3.95 6.19 -17.48
C ILE A 217 4.68 6.55 -18.79
N CYS A 218 5.98 6.23 -18.88
CA CYS A 218 6.78 6.48 -20.08
C CYS A 218 6.20 5.69 -21.27
N PRO A 219 5.75 6.33 -22.37
CA PRO A 219 5.13 5.59 -23.49
C PRO A 219 6.16 4.85 -24.38
N VAL A 220 7.45 4.95 -24.04
CA VAL A 220 8.58 4.41 -24.79
C VAL A 220 9.52 3.68 -23.85
N GLY A 221 10.48 2.93 -24.38
CA GLY A 221 11.50 2.22 -23.57
C GLY A 221 12.64 3.11 -23.07
N ALA A 222 12.37 4.40 -22.83
CA ALA A 222 13.38 5.36 -22.37
C ALA A 222 13.64 5.22 -20.87
N LEU A 223 12.59 5.14 -20.04
CA LEU A 223 12.73 4.85 -18.62
C LEU A 223 12.44 3.37 -18.39
N THR A 224 13.39 2.65 -17.79
CA THR A 224 13.24 1.23 -17.48
C THR A 224 13.72 0.92 -16.06
N SER A 225 13.29 -0.23 -15.54
CA SER A 225 13.74 -0.75 -14.26
C SER A 225 15.10 -1.42 -14.41
N VAL A 226 15.99 -1.18 -13.45
CA VAL A 226 17.25 -1.95 -13.30
C VAL A 226 16.94 -3.45 -13.15
N GLN A 227 15.91 -3.79 -12.38
CA GLN A 227 15.57 -5.18 -12.05
C GLN A 227 15.01 -5.95 -13.25
N TYR A 228 14.26 -5.28 -14.14
CA TYR A 228 13.58 -5.91 -15.28
C TYR A 228 14.39 -5.88 -16.58
N ARG A 229 15.35 -4.95 -16.74
CA ARG A 229 16.11 -4.76 -17.98
C ARG A 229 16.72 -6.06 -18.49
N PHE A 230 16.38 -6.42 -19.72
CA PHE A 230 16.77 -7.62 -20.46
C PHE A 230 16.44 -8.97 -19.79
N ARG A 231 15.46 -9.00 -18.87
CA ARG A 231 15.08 -10.25 -18.19
C ARG A 231 13.98 -11.05 -18.89
N ALA A 232 13.05 -10.38 -19.56
CA ALA A 232 11.94 -11.00 -20.28
C ALA A 232 11.37 -10.03 -21.34
N ARG A 233 10.60 -10.57 -22.29
CA ARG A 233 9.75 -9.75 -23.17
C ARG A 233 8.33 -9.66 -22.61
N PRO A 234 7.59 -8.56 -22.86
CA PRO A 234 6.21 -8.40 -22.41
C PRO A 234 5.29 -9.57 -22.78
N PHE A 235 5.43 -10.11 -23.99
CA PHE A 235 4.65 -11.26 -24.47
C PHE A 235 5.06 -12.62 -23.87
N ASP A 236 6.19 -12.69 -23.15
CA ASP A 236 6.58 -13.89 -22.39
C ASP A 236 5.95 -13.93 -20.98
N LEU A 237 5.34 -12.83 -20.54
CA LEU A 237 4.86 -12.66 -19.17
C LEU A 237 3.41 -13.08 -19.02
N VAL A 238 3.11 -13.74 -17.90
CA VAL A 238 1.74 -13.91 -17.43
C VAL A 238 1.45 -12.78 -16.46
N SER A 239 0.42 -11.98 -16.77
CA SER A 239 -0.03 -10.86 -15.94
C SER A 239 -1.19 -11.29 -15.05
N THR A 240 -1.06 -11.08 -13.73
CA THR A 240 -2.11 -11.44 -12.76
C THR A 240 -2.47 -10.21 -11.91
N PRO A 241 -3.76 -9.83 -11.82
CA PRO A 241 -4.22 -8.83 -10.86
C PRO A 241 -3.89 -9.25 -9.41
N SER A 242 -3.48 -8.29 -8.59
CA SER A 242 -2.98 -8.50 -7.23
C SER A 242 -3.18 -7.23 -6.38
N VAL A 243 -2.85 -7.31 -5.09
CA VAL A 243 -2.93 -6.19 -4.14
C VAL A 243 -1.59 -6.03 -3.43
N CYS A 244 -1.20 -4.78 -3.14
CA CYS A 244 0.02 -4.47 -2.40
C CYS A 244 -0.01 -4.99 -0.96
N GLU A 245 1.02 -5.71 -0.54
CA GLU A 245 1.14 -6.32 0.79
C GLU A 245 1.92 -5.49 1.81
N HIS A 246 2.35 -4.27 1.45
CA HIS A 246 3.32 -3.53 2.26
C HIS A 246 2.70 -2.58 3.28
N CYS A 247 1.80 -1.69 2.84
CA CYS A 247 1.19 -0.67 3.69
C CYS A 247 -0.32 -0.67 3.62
N ALA A 248 -0.97 0.05 4.55
CA ALA A 248 -2.42 0.08 4.67
C ALA A 248 -3.17 0.77 3.52
N ALA A 249 -2.48 1.24 2.48
CA ALA A 249 -3.09 1.93 1.34
C ALA A 249 -4.05 1.04 0.51
N GLY A 250 -3.73 -0.25 0.35
CA GLY A 250 -4.55 -1.21 -0.41
C GLY A 250 -4.46 -1.10 -1.94
N CYS A 251 -3.32 -0.64 -2.48
CA CYS A 251 -3.15 -0.41 -3.92
C CYS A 251 -3.50 -1.64 -4.77
N ALA A 252 -4.30 -1.46 -5.82
CA ALA A 252 -4.44 -2.44 -6.90
C ALA A 252 -3.12 -2.53 -7.68
N MET A 253 -2.75 -3.75 -8.06
CA MET A 253 -1.48 -4.03 -8.74
C MET A 253 -1.63 -5.11 -9.80
N ARG A 254 -0.73 -5.09 -10.78
CA ARG A 254 -0.54 -6.17 -11.75
C ARG A 254 0.83 -6.80 -11.48
N THR A 255 0.86 -8.08 -11.14
CA THR A 255 2.11 -8.82 -10.95
C THR A 255 2.38 -9.66 -12.18
N ASP A 256 3.51 -9.40 -12.83
CA ASP A 256 3.92 -10.12 -14.03
C ASP A 256 4.98 -11.16 -13.67
N HIS A 257 4.74 -12.41 -14.07
CA HIS A 257 5.64 -13.52 -13.74
C HIS A 257 5.98 -14.37 -14.97
N ARG A 258 7.10 -15.10 -14.88
CA ARG A 258 7.58 -16.03 -15.89
C ARG A 258 8.28 -17.20 -15.22
N ARG A 259 7.91 -18.43 -15.59
CA ARG A 259 8.53 -19.68 -15.09
C ARG A 259 8.66 -19.72 -13.56
N GLY A 260 7.57 -19.39 -12.86
CA GLY A 260 7.52 -19.42 -11.40
C GLY A 260 8.25 -18.27 -10.68
N LYS A 261 8.71 -17.23 -11.40
CA LYS A 261 9.39 -16.07 -10.81
C LYS A 261 8.67 -14.78 -11.19
N VAL A 262 8.45 -13.92 -10.19
CA VAL A 262 7.95 -12.55 -10.42
C VAL A 262 9.04 -11.74 -11.10
N MET A 263 8.70 -11.11 -12.23
CA MET A 263 9.65 -10.34 -13.03
C MET A 263 9.52 -8.84 -12.79
N ARG A 264 8.28 -8.36 -12.57
CA ARG A 264 7.98 -6.96 -12.24
C ARG A 264 6.58 -6.85 -11.65
N ARG A 265 6.32 -5.72 -10.99
CA ARG A 265 4.98 -5.31 -10.55
C ARG A 265 4.63 -3.95 -11.12
N LEU A 266 3.40 -3.81 -11.60
CA LEU A 266 2.84 -2.55 -12.08
C LEU A 266 1.68 -2.09 -11.20
N ALA A 267 1.41 -0.78 -11.17
CA ALA A 267 0.18 -0.28 -10.56
C ALA A 267 -1.00 -0.70 -11.44
N GLY A 268 -2.07 -1.22 -10.81
CA GLY A 268 -3.35 -1.45 -11.45
C GLY A 268 -4.16 -0.16 -11.49
N ASP A 269 -5.16 -0.12 -12.37
CA ASP A 269 -6.13 0.98 -12.47
C ASP A 269 -7.29 0.75 -11.49
N ASP A 270 -7.30 1.53 -10.40
CA ASP A 270 -8.40 1.58 -9.45
C ASP A 270 -8.64 3.04 -8.99
N PRO A 271 -9.55 3.77 -9.66
CA PRO A 271 -9.87 5.15 -9.34
C PRO A 271 -10.34 5.37 -7.90
N ALA A 272 -10.89 4.36 -7.23
CA ALA A 272 -11.37 4.47 -5.86
C ALA A 272 -10.25 4.42 -4.82
N VAL A 273 -9.07 3.87 -5.17
CA VAL A 273 -7.95 3.67 -4.23
C VAL A 273 -6.70 4.40 -4.69
N ASN A 274 -5.99 3.85 -5.68
CA ASN A 274 -4.66 4.33 -6.07
C ASN A 274 -4.60 4.96 -7.47
N GLU A 275 -5.74 5.12 -8.14
CA GLU A 275 -5.81 5.49 -9.56
C GLU A 275 -4.91 4.55 -10.37
N GLU A 276 -3.85 5.07 -10.99
CA GLU A 276 -2.87 4.28 -11.73
C GLU A 276 -1.47 4.30 -11.07
N TRP A 277 -1.39 4.66 -9.80
CA TRP A 277 -0.12 4.89 -9.09
C TRP A 277 0.14 3.85 -8.00
N ASN A 278 1.40 3.54 -7.73
CA ASN A 278 1.81 2.86 -6.50
C ASN A 278 3.13 3.42 -6.00
N CYS A 279 3.46 3.21 -4.72
CA CYS A 279 4.78 3.58 -4.21
C CYS A 279 5.84 2.54 -4.57
N ASP A 280 7.10 2.93 -4.42
CA ASP A 280 8.26 2.11 -4.73
C ASP A 280 8.38 0.86 -3.85
N LYS A 281 7.82 0.91 -2.62
CA LYS A 281 7.66 -0.29 -1.76
C LYS A 281 6.90 -1.38 -2.50
N GLY A 282 5.71 -1.05 -3.03
CA GLY A 282 4.91 -2.00 -3.82
C GLY A 282 5.55 -2.33 -5.17
N ARG A 283 6.27 -1.38 -5.77
CA ARG A 283 6.91 -1.55 -7.06
C ARG A 283 8.05 -2.57 -7.04
N TRP A 284 8.94 -2.47 -6.06
CA TRP A 284 10.22 -3.18 -6.02
C TRP A 284 10.34 -4.19 -4.87
N GLY A 285 9.50 -4.08 -3.84
CA GLY A 285 9.55 -4.87 -2.60
C GLY A 285 9.11 -6.33 -2.71
N PHE A 286 9.34 -7.01 -3.85
CA PHE A 286 8.91 -8.39 -4.07
C PHE A 286 10.06 -9.41 -4.09
N GLN A 287 11.31 -8.96 -3.97
CA GLN A 287 12.50 -9.83 -4.08
C GLN A 287 12.68 -10.81 -2.89
N TYR A 288 12.00 -10.56 -1.77
CA TYR A 288 12.03 -11.43 -0.59
C TYR A 288 11.60 -12.88 -0.90
N VAL A 289 10.79 -13.09 -1.94
CA VAL A 289 10.29 -14.41 -2.38
C VAL A 289 11.39 -15.27 -3.00
N THR A 290 12.46 -14.64 -3.51
CA THR A 290 13.59 -15.31 -4.16
C THR A 290 14.89 -15.13 -3.38
N ALA A 291 14.82 -14.61 -2.15
CA ALA A 291 15.98 -14.42 -1.29
C ALA A 291 16.59 -15.78 -0.89
N THR A 292 17.91 -15.82 -0.67
CA THR A 292 18.64 -17.04 -0.27
C THR A 292 18.14 -17.62 1.05
N GLU A 293 17.73 -16.74 1.97
CA GLU A 293 17.23 -17.11 3.30
C GLU A 293 15.76 -17.60 3.31
N ARG A 294 15.19 -17.95 2.15
CA ARG A 294 13.81 -18.44 2.08
C ARG A 294 13.71 -19.85 2.63
N LEU A 295 12.76 -20.06 3.54
CA LEU A 295 12.46 -21.37 4.10
C LEU A 295 11.64 -22.18 3.10
N THR A 296 12.07 -23.41 2.82
CA THR A 296 11.38 -24.35 1.90
C THR A 296 10.90 -25.61 2.59
N ASN A 297 11.57 -26.03 3.67
CA ASN A 297 11.26 -27.24 4.43
C ASN A 297 11.00 -26.89 5.91
N PRO A 298 10.11 -27.63 6.59
CA PRO A 298 9.99 -27.55 8.05
C PRO A 298 11.32 -27.85 8.73
N LEU A 299 11.59 -27.15 9.84
CA LEU A 299 12.75 -27.41 10.68
C LEU A 299 12.28 -27.79 12.08
N VAL A 300 12.97 -28.75 12.70
CA VAL A 300 12.77 -29.13 14.10
C VAL A 300 14.10 -29.04 14.81
N ARG A 301 14.11 -28.50 16.04
CA ARG A 301 15.28 -28.45 16.89
C ARG A 301 15.56 -29.83 17.45
N ASP A 302 16.75 -30.33 17.18
CA ASP A 302 17.19 -31.61 17.72
C ASP A 302 17.56 -31.45 19.20
N ALA A 303 16.93 -32.25 20.06
CA ALA A 303 17.10 -32.16 21.51
C ALA A 303 18.51 -32.52 22.01
N HIS A 304 19.30 -33.26 21.22
CA HIS A 304 20.65 -33.68 21.61
C HIS A 304 21.70 -32.67 21.19
N THR A 305 21.56 -32.12 19.98
CA THR A 305 22.54 -31.17 19.42
C THR A 305 22.18 -29.71 19.67
N GLY A 306 20.90 -29.42 19.97
CA GLY A 306 20.36 -28.07 20.10
C GLY A 306 20.24 -27.32 18.78
N GLN A 307 20.54 -27.95 17.64
CA GLN A 307 20.53 -27.33 16.32
C GLN A 307 19.22 -27.62 15.56
N LEU A 308 18.82 -26.70 14.68
CA LEU A 308 17.73 -26.92 13.74
C LEU A 308 18.18 -27.89 12.64
N ARG A 309 17.34 -28.87 12.35
CA ARG A 309 17.48 -29.76 11.20
C ARG A 309 16.21 -29.77 10.36
N GLU A 310 16.36 -30.04 9.07
CA GLU A 310 15.19 -30.29 8.22
C GLU A 310 14.40 -31.50 8.72
N ALA A 311 13.07 -31.39 8.64
CA ALA A 311 12.12 -32.38 9.08
C ALA A 311 10.99 -32.55 8.07
N SER A 312 10.32 -33.69 8.12
CA SER A 312 9.08 -33.89 7.37
C SER A 312 7.95 -33.03 7.95
N TRP A 313 6.96 -32.67 7.13
CA TRP A 313 5.76 -31.97 7.62
C TRP A 313 5.04 -32.74 8.73
N SER A 314 4.91 -34.05 8.61
CA SER A 314 4.27 -34.90 9.62
C SER A 314 4.99 -34.85 10.97
N GLU A 315 6.32 -34.92 10.95
CA GLU A 315 7.15 -34.83 12.15
C GLU A 315 7.03 -33.44 12.79
N ALA A 316 7.26 -32.38 12.01
CA ALA A 316 7.24 -31.02 12.52
C ALA A 316 5.87 -30.63 13.10
N LEU A 317 4.77 -31.00 12.43
CA LEU A 317 3.41 -30.76 12.93
C LEU A 317 3.12 -31.56 14.20
N ALA A 318 3.57 -32.82 14.29
CA ALA A 318 3.40 -33.63 15.49
C ALA A 318 4.18 -33.05 16.68
N THR A 319 5.44 -32.67 16.48
CA THR A 319 6.27 -32.03 17.51
C THR A 319 5.68 -30.70 17.97
N ALA A 320 5.24 -29.85 17.04
CA ALA A 320 4.58 -28.59 17.37
C ALA A 320 3.29 -28.81 18.15
N ALA A 321 2.41 -29.72 17.70
CA ALA A 321 1.17 -30.01 18.38
C ALA A 321 1.39 -30.57 19.80
N GLU A 322 2.40 -31.43 19.99
CA GLU A 322 2.76 -31.96 21.31
C GLU A 322 3.22 -30.86 22.26
N GLY A 323 4.18 -30.03 21.86
CA GLY A 323 4.69 -28.95 22.71
C GLY A 323 3.61 -27.91 23.04
N LEU A 324 2.75 -27.57 22.08
CA LEU A 324 1.62 -26.67 22.31
C LEU A 324 0.56 -27.29 23.23
N ARG A 325 0.27 -28.59 23.09
CA ARG A 325 -0.65 -29.31 23.98
C ARG A 325 -0.14 -29.30 25.41
N LYS A 326 1.14 -29.65 25.60
CA LYS A 326 1.79 -29.64 26.91
C LYS A 326 1.73 -28.26 27.56
N ALA A 327 2.07 -27.21 26.82
CA ALA A 327 2.02 -25.84 27.33
C ALA A 327 0.59 -25.38 27.71
N ARG A 328 -0.43 -25.83 26.96
CA ARG A 328 -1.85 -25.53 27.20
C ARG A 328 -2.43 -26.30 28.38
N ASP A 329 -2.18 -27.61 28.45
CA ASP A 329 -2.88 -28.52 29.38
C ASP A 329 -2.12 -28.75 30.69
N GLU A 330 -0.78 -28.71 30.65
CA GLU A 330 0.10 -28.94 31.82
C GLU A 330 0.90 -27.69 32.22
N GLY A 331 1.08 -26.76 31.29
CA GLY A 331 1.87 -25.54 31.48
C GLY A 331 1.03 -24.30 31.80
N PRO A 332 1.68 -23.13 31.90
CA PRO A 332 1.01 -21.87 32.23
C PRO A 332 0.30 -21.19 31.04
N GLY A 333 0.10 -21.90 29.92
CA GLY A 333 -0.61 -21.42 28.73
C GLY A 333 0.30 -21.06 27.55
N VAL A 334 -0.33 -20.54 26.49
CA VAL A 334 0.32 -20.21 25.22
C VAL A 334 0.01 -18.76 24.83
N GLY A 335 1.02 -18.03 24.34
CA GLY A 335 0.84 -16.72 23.71
C GLY A 335 1.01 -16.79 22.19
N VAL A 336 0.27 -15.97 21.45
CA VAL A 336 0.30 -15.92 19.99
C VAL A 336 0.67 -14.51 19.52
N LEU A 337 1.83 -14.37 18.91
CA LEU A 337 2.29 -13.10 18.34
C LEU A 337 2.18 -13.17 16.83
N THR A 338 1.28 -12.37 16.26
CA THR A 338 1.17 -12.23 14.82
C THR A 338 1.74 -10.89 14.36
N GLY A 339 2.13 -10.80 13.10
CA GLY A 339 2.59 -9.55 12.49
C GLY A 339 1.48 -8.86 11.69
N GLY A 340 1.63 -7.56 11.47
CA GLY A 340 0.70 -6.73 10.70
C GLY A 340 0.62 -6.96 9.19
N ARG A 341 1.17 -8.06 8.66
CA ARG A 341 1.20 -8.37 7.22
C ARG A 341 0.36 -9.58 6.83
N LEU A 342 -0.38 -10.15 7.79
CA LEU A 342 -1.28 -11.25 7.51
C LEU A 342 -2.43 -10.81 6.60
N THR A 343 -2.92 -11.75 5.80
CA THR A 343 -4.20 -11.58 5.10
C THR A 343 -5.34 -11.66 6.12
N VAL A 344 -6.53 -11.19 5.74
CA VAL A 344 -7.75 -11.33 6.55
C VAL A 344 -7.98 -12.79 6.91
N GLU A 345 -7.81 -13.69 5.95
CA GLU A 345 -8.08 -15.11 6.14
C GLU A 345 -7.06 -15.77 7.09
N ASP A 346 -5.78 -15.41 6.98
CA ASP A 346 -4.75 -15.91 7.89
C ASP A 346 -4.92 -15.31 9.30
N ALA A 347 -5.20 -14.00 9.42
CA ALA A 347 -5.47 -13.36 10.71
C ALA A 347 -6.69 -14.00 11.40
N TYR A 348 -7.76 -14.28 10.65
CA TYR A 348 -8.90 -15.03 11.17
C TYR A 348 -8.50 -16.43 11.66
N ALA A 349 -7.68 -17.16 10.90
CA ALA A 349 -7.21 -18.48 11.29
C ALA A 349 -6.40 -18.44 12.60
N TYR A 350 -5.53 -17.44 12.80
CA TYR A 350 -4.81 -17.25 14.07
C TYR A 350 -5.75 -16.90 15.22
N ALA A 351 -6.68 -15.95 15.01
CA ALA A 351 -7.67 -15.55 16.01
C ALA A 351 -8.53 -16.72 16.49
N LYS A 352 -8.94 -17.60 15.56
CA LYS A 352 -9.70 -18.82 15.86
C LYS A 352 -8.82 -19.90 16.49
N PHE A 353 -7.60 -20.13 15.99
CA PHE A 353 -6.66 -21.10 16.54
C PHE A 353 -6.30 -20.79 18.00
N ALA A 354 -5.95 -19.55 18.32
CA ALA A 354 -5.64 -19.12 19.68
C ALA A 354 -6.78 -19.45 20.66
N ARG A 355 -8.02 -19.13 20.28
CA ARG A 355 -9.17 -19.26 21.19
C ARG A 355 -9.72 -20.67 21.27
N VAL A 356 -9.79 -21.38 20.15
CA VAL A 356 -10.43 -22.70 20.08
C VAL A 356 -9.44 -23.82 20.37
N ALA A 357 -8.25 -23.77 19.76
CA ALA A 357 -7.25 -24.83 19.92
C ALA A 357 -6.32 -24.60 21.11
N LEU A 358 -5.90 -23.35 21.37
CA LEU A 358 -4.99 -23.01 22.47
C LEU A 358 -5.71 -22.50 23.73
N ARG A 359 -7.03 -22.24 23.66
CA ARG A 359 -7.85 -21.76 24.79
C ARG A 359 -7.31 -20.50 25.45
N THR A 360 -6.81 -19.56 24.64
CA THR A 360 -6.22 -18.30 25.11
C THR A 360 -6.77 -17.10 24.35
N ASN A 361 -6.83 -15.95 25.03
CA ASN A 361 -7.02 -14.64 24.41
C ASN A 361 -5.68 -13.88 24.28
N ASP A 362 -4.54 -14.48 24.67
CA ASP A 362 -3.20 -13.91 24.47
C ASP A 362 -2.83 -14.02 22.97
N ILE A 363 -3.44 -13.15 22.17
CA ILE A 363 -3.15 -12.97 20.75
C ILE A 363 -3.14 -11.48 20.41
N ASP A 364 -2.09 -11.05 19.70
CA ASP A 364 -1.98 -9.68 19.22
C ASP A 364 -1.17 -9.61 17.92
N PHE A 365 -1.58 -8.74 16.99
CA PHE A 365 -0.92 -8.54 15.68
C PHE A 365 0.12 -7.42 15.68
N ARG A 366 0.12 -6.58 16.72
CA ARG A 366 0.86 -5.31 16.73
C ARG A 366 2.34 -5.55 17.00
N ALA A 367 3.10 -5.83 15.95
CA ALA A 367 4.57 -5.82 16.04
C ALA A 367 5.14 -4.38 15.95
N ARG A 368 4.90 -3.57 16.99
CA ARG A 368 5.37 -2.18 17.18
C ARG A 368 5.10 -1.71 18.62
N PRO A 369 5.66 -0.57 19.09
CA PRO A 369 5.19 0.07 20.30
C PRO A 369 3.67 0.30 20.29
N LEU A 370 3.03 -0.05 21.40
CA LEU A 370 1.58 -0.04 21.59
C LEU A 370 1.21 0.44 23.00
N SER A 371 -0.09 0.54 23.27
CA SER A 371 -0.61 0.80 24.60
C SER A 371 -1.97 0.13 24.83
N ALA A 372 -2.37 0.00 26.09
CA ALA A 372 -3.72 -0.40 26.47
C ALA A 372 -4.77 0.60 25.93
N GLU A 373 -4.45 1.90 25.92
CA GLU A 373 -5.29 2.94 25.32
C GLU A 373 -5.58 2.65 23.85
N GLU A 374 -4.58 2.23 23.08
CA GLU A 374 -4.77 1.83 21.69
C GLU A 374 -5.69 0.62 21.56
N THR A 375 -5.51 -0.39 22.41
CA THR A 375 -6.34 -1.61 22.41
C THR A 375 -7.83 -1.28 22.54
N ASP A 376 -8.16 -0.35 23.44
CA ASP A 376 -9.53 0.10 23.67
C ASP A 376 -10.02 1.06 22.56
N PHE A 377 -9.15 1.94 22.07
CA PHE A 377 -9.45 2.83 20.94
C PHE A 377 -9.81 2.04 19.67
N LEU A 378 -9.03 1.00 19.35
CA LEU A 378 -9.28 0.16 18.18
C LEU A 378 -10.62 -0.56 18.29
N ALA A 379 -10.96 -1.07 19.48
CA ALA A 379 -12.25 -1.71 19.73
C ALA A 379 -13.44 -0.74 19.63
N ALA A 380 -13.28 0.48 20.14
CA ALA A 380 -14.35 1.47 20.19
C ALA A 380 -14.57 2.24 18.87
N ARG A 381 -13.52 2.51 18.10
CA ARG A 381 -13.59 3.44 16.95
C ARG A 381 -13.22 2.81 15.62
N VAL A 382 -12.44 1.74 15.62
CA VAL A 382 -11.86 1.19 14.40
C VAL A 382 -12.58 -0.09 13.99
N ALA A 383 -12.61 -1.12 14.83
CA ALA A 383 -13.15 -2.44 14.48
C ALA A 383 -14.55 -2.37 13.82
N GLY A 384 -14.64 -2.84 12.57
CA GLY A 384 -15.87 -2.85 11.77
C GLY A 384 -16.39 -1.49 11.28
N ALA A 385 -15.66 -0.38 11.49
CA ALA A 385 -16.06 0.96 11.04
C ALA A 385 -15.57 1.32 9.62
N VAL A 386 -16.41 2.03 8.84
CA VAL A 386 -16.11 2.54 7.49
C VAL A 386 -16.66 3.96 7.36
N ASP A 387 -15.98 4.92 7.99
CA ASP A 387 -16.52 6.29 8.15
C ASP A 387 -15.88 7.31 7.18
N VAL A 388 -14.61 7.06 6.82
CA VAL A 388 -13.79 7.93 5.96
C VAL A 388 -13.24 7.12 4.81
N THR A 389 -13.45 7.61 3.59
CA THR A 389 -12.93 7.01 2.35
C THR A 389 -11.95 7.92 1.62
N TYR A 390 -11.21 7.41 0.65
CA TYR A 390 -10.40 8.22 -0.27
C TYR A 390 -11.23 9.29 -1.00
N ALA A 391 -12.49 9.01 -1.31
CA ALA A 391 -13.40 10.00 -1.90
C ALA A 391 -13.74 11.13 -0.92
N ASP A 392 -13.90 10.82 0.38
CA ASP A 392 -14.05 11.84 1.42
C ASP A 392 -12.80 12.72 1.53
N VAL A 393 -11.61 12.12 1.44
CA VAL A 393 -10.32 12.87 1.46
C VAL A 393 -10.25 13.88 0.33
N GLU A 394 -10.64 13.51 -0.89
CA GLU A 394 -10.64 14.45 -2.02
C GLU A 394 -11.68 15.56 -1.88
N ARG A 395 -12.79 15.32 -1.15
CA ARG A 395 -13.86 16.30 -0.92
C ARG A 395 -13.66 17.14 0.35
N ALA A 396 -12.73 16.77 1.21
CA ALA A 396 -12.51 17.42 2.49
C ALA A 396 -12.08 18.87 2.30
N SER A 397 -12.62 19.75 3.15
CA SER A 397 -12.20 21.17 3.20
C SER A 397 -10.97 21.36 4.10
N THR A 398 -10.89 20.57 5.17
CA THR A 398 -9.85 20.62 6.19
C THR A 398 -9.48 19.22 6.67
N VAL A 399 -8.19 18.97 6.84
CA VAL A 399 -7.64 17.74 7.41
C VAL A 399 -6.67 18.10 8.53
N VAL A 400 -6.79 17.40 9.66
CA VAL A 400 -5.80 17.43 10.74
C VAL A 400 -5.08 16.08 10.78
N LEU A 401 -3.75 16.10 10.76
CA LEU A 401 -2.88 14.93 10.85
C LEU A 401 -2.20 14.92 12.22
N VAL A 402 -2.31 13.82 12.96
CA VAL A 402 -1.59 13.62 14.23
C VAL A 402 -1.02 12.21 14.32
N GLY A 403 0.23 12.08 14.74
CA GLY A 403 0.94 10.79 14.80
C GLY A 403 1.08 10.09 13.44
N LEU A 404 0.89 10.82 12.33
CA LEU A 404 0.90 10.30 10.95
C LEU A 404 1.71 11.22 10.05
N GLU A 405 2.66 10.64 9.32
CA GLU A 405 3.19 11.26 8.11
C GLU A 405 2.79 10.40 6.90
N PRO A 406 1.90 10.92 6.04
CA PRO A 406 1.24 10.09 5.05
C PRO A 406 2.15 9.68 3.89
N GLU A 407 3.19 10.45 3.54
CA GLU A 407 4.08 10.07 2.45
C GLU A 407 4.91 8.84 2.82
N GLU A 408 5.42 8.79 4.04
CA GLU A 408 6.18 7.65 4.56
C GLU A 408 5.23 6.47 4.81
N GLU A 409 4.21 6.68 5.62
CA GLU A 409 3.43 5.61 6.26
C GLU A 409 2.33 5.06 5.32
N CYS A 410 1.62 5.93 4.58
CA CYS A 410 0.53 5.55 3.67
C CYS A 410 0.57 6.34 2.34
N PRO A 411 1.53 6.03 1.43
CA PRO A 411 1.86 6.90 0.30
C PRO A 411 0.69 7.27 -0.64
N ILE A 412 -0.31 6.38 -0.77
CA ILE A 412 -1.49 6.68 -1.59
C ILE A 412 -2.42 7.69 -0.90
N LEU A 413 -2.55 7.64 0.42
CA LEU A 413 -3.24 8.69 1.16
C LEU A 413 -2.56 10.04 0.95
N PHE A 414 -1.22 10.07 0.94
CA PHE A 414 -0.47 11.27 0.58
C PHE A 414 -0.81 11.77 -0.84
N LEU A 415 -0.81 10.91 -1.87
CA LEU A 415 -1.15 11.34 -3.23
C LEU A 415 -2.57 11.92 -3.31
N ARG A 416 -3.52 11.36 -2.55
CA ARG A 416 -4.91 11.82 -2.51
C ARG A 416 -5.06 13.15 -1.77
N LEU A 417 -4.40 13.31 -0.62
CA LEU A 417 -4.30 14.59 0.09
C LEU A 417 -3.65 15.66 -0.79
N ARG A 418 -2.58 15.30 -1.50
CA ARG A 418 -1.86 16.22 -2.40
C ARG A 418 -2.74 16.63 -3.58
N LYS A 419 -3.47 15.71 -4.18
CA LYS A 419 -4.45 16.01 -5.24
C LYS A 419 -5.52 16.97 -4.71
N ALA A 420 -6.09 16.71 -3.54
CA ALA A 420 -7.08 17.59 -2.90
C ALA A 420 -6.51 18.98 -2.59
N TYR A 421 -5.27 19.06 -2.09
CA TYR A 421 -4.56 20.32 -1.88
C TYR A 421 -4.40 21.11 -3.18
N ARG A 422 -3.87 20.48 -4.24
CA ARG A 422 -3.60 21.15 -5.52
C ARG A 422 -4.86 21.55 -6.29
N LYS A 423 -5.92 20.73 -6.24
CA LYS A 423 -7.11 20.91 -7.09
C LYS A 423 -8.27 21.57 -6.35
N ASN A 424 -8.41 21.32 -5.04
CA ASN A 424 -9.58 21.71 -4.25
C ASN A 424 -9.25 22.68 -3.11
N GLY A 425 -7.97 23.04 -2.91
CA GLY A 425 -7.55 23.98 -1.88
C GLY A 425 -7.70 23.44 -0.45
N LEU A 426 -7.57 22.11 -0.28
CA LEU A 426 -7.60 21.45 1.03
C LEU A 426 -6.64 22.15 2.01
N ARG A 427 -7.13 22.49 3.20
CA ARG A 427 -6.28 22.96 4.30
C ARG A 427 -5.78 21.78 5.11
N VAL A 428 -4.47 21.65 5.27
CA VAL A 428 -3.85 20.58 6.07
C VAL A 428 -3.18 21.20 7.29
N LEU A 429 -3.54 20.71 8.48
CA LEU A 429 -2.87 21.04 9.74
C LEU A 429 -2.14 19.79 10.23
N ALA A 430 -0.83 19.87 10.42
CA ALA A 430 -0.02 18.75 10.92
C ALA A 430 0.42 19.02 12.36
N VAL A 431 0.02 18.15 13.29
CA VAL A 431 0.48 18.14 14.68
C VAL A 431 1.72 17.24 14.73
N ALA A 432 2.91 17.85 14.72
CA ALA A 432 4.17 17.14 14.62
C ALA A 432 5.33 17.98 15.19
N PRO A 433 6.47 17.35 15.54
CA PRO A 433 7.64 18.08 16.05
C PRO A 433 8.38 18.91 15.00
N PHE A 434 8.26 18.56 13.70
CA PHE A 434 8.90 19.28 12.61
C PHE A 434 8.15 19.06 11.29
N ALA A 435 8.41 19.92 10.30
CA ALA A 435 7.86 19.79 8.95
C ALA A 435 8.66 18.75 8.16
N SER A 436 7.99 17.69 7.69
CA SER A 436 8.57 16.73 6.73
C SER A 436 8.43 17.26 5.30
N ARG A 437 9.20 16.68 4.37
CA ARG A 437 9.03 16.94 2.93
C ARG A 437 7.61 16.63 2.44
N GLY A 438 6.98 15.58 2.96
CA GLY A 438 5.60 15.26 2.63
C GLY A 438 4.62 16.34 3.12
N PHE A 439 4.79 16.85 4.35
CA PHE A 439 4.00 17.99 4.84
C PHE A 439 4.19 19.26 4.02
N GLU A 440 5.42 19.57 3.61
CA GLU A 440 5.71 20.70 2.70
C GLU A 440 4.99 20.53 1.36
N LYS A 441 5.03 19.32 0.78
CA LYS A 441 4.34 18.99 -0.48
C LYS A 441 2.81 19.00 -0.35
N LEU A 442 2.27 18.90 0.85
CA LEU A 442 0.86 19.08 1.15
C LEU A 442 0.48 20.54 1.46
N GLY A 443 1.45 21.45 1.51
CA GLY A 443 1.23 22.82 1.97
C GLY A 443 0.68 22.87 3.39
N ALA A 444 1.07 21.91 4.24
CA ALA A 444 0.54 21.78 5.58
C ALA A 444 1.03 22.90 6.49
N THR A 445 0.13 23.46 7.29
CA THR A 445 0.50 24.30 8.43
C THR A 445 0.98 23.38 9.55
N LEU A 446 2.22 23.53 9.97
CA LEU A 446 2.77 22.78 11.10
C LEU A 446 2.35 23.43 12.42
N LEU A 447 1.60 22.70 13.25
CA LEU A 447 1.49 22.98 14.67
C LEU A 447 2.62 22.23 15.37
N THR A 448 3.69 22.96 15.68
CA THR A 448 4.91 22.38 16.27
C THR A 448 4.58 21.87 17.67
N THR A 449 4.81 20.58 17.89
CA THR A 449 4.46 19.89 19.14
C THR A 449 5.62 19.05 19.61
N VAL A 450 6.00 19.21 20.88
CA VAL A 450 7.00 18.33 21.52
C VAL A 450 6.39 16.93 21.60
N PRO A 451 7.12 15.85 21.24
CA PRO A 451 6.62 14.49 21.40
C PRO A 451 6.10 14.24 22.82
N GLY A 452 4.86 13.78 22.95
CA GLY A 452 4.12 13.64 24.21
C GLY A 452 3.05 14.72 24.45
N ASP A 453 3.21 15.91 23.86
CA ASP A 453 2.28 17.04 24.03
C ASP A 453 1.16 17.07 22.95
N GLU A 454 1.06 16.04 22.09
CA GLU A 454 -0.01 15.91 21.10
C GLU A 454 -1.42 16.08 21.68
N PRO A 455 -1.79 15.53 22.86
CA PRO A 455 -3.11 15.76 23.46
C PRO A 455 -3.40 17.24 23.74
N LYS A 456 -2.39 17.99 24.17
CA LYS A 456 -2.51 19.43 24.40
C LYS A 456 -2.70 20.18 23.09
N ALA A 457 -1.92 19.83 22.06
CA ALA A 457 -2.03 20.42 20.74
C ALA A 457 -3.41 20.14 20.10
N LEU A 458 -3.94 18.92 20.24
CA LEU A 458 -5.27 18.53 19.76
C LEU A 458 -6.40 19.33 20.42
N ASN A 459 -6.21 19.80 21.66
CA ASN A 459 -7.16 20.66 22.36
C ASN A 459 -6.97 22.16 22.10
N SER A 460 -6.00 22.57 21.28
CA SER A 460 -5.79 23.99 20.95
C SER A 460 -6.95 24.56 20.13
N ASP A 461 -7.24 25.85 20.31
CA ASP A 461 -8.30 26.54 19.55
C ASP A 461 -8.10 26.41 18.03
N ALA A 462 -6.85 26.40 17.57
CA ALA A 462 -6.52 26.22 16.16
C ALA A 462 -7.00 24.87 15.61
N VAL A 463 -6.77 23.77 16.35
CA VAL A 463 -7.23 22.43 15.94
C VAL A 463 -8.75 22.32 16.04
N LEU A 464 -9.35 22.83 17.11
CA LEU A 464 -10.81 22.76 17.30
C LEU A 464 -11.56 23.54 16.23
N GLU A 465 -11.07 24.72 15.87
CA GLU A 465 -11.67 25.52 14.80
C GLU A 465 -11.51 24.86 13.43
N ALA A 466 -10.34 24.30 13.14
CA ALA A 466 -10.10 23.53 11.92
C ALA A 466 -11.07 22.34 11.79
N LEU A 467 -11.30 21.61 12.88
CA LEU A 467 -12.15 20.42 12.90
C LEU A 467 -13.66 20.70 12.94
N ARG A 468 -14.10 21.93 13.28
CA ARG A 468 -15.50 22.35 13.13
C ARG A 468 -15.92 22.60 11.69
N ALA A 469 -14.97 22.67 10.75
CA ALA A 469 -15.29 22.86 9.34
C ALA A 469 -16.13 21.69 8.79
N LYS A 470 -17.09 21.99 7.91
CA LYS A 470 -17.94 20.95 7.30
C LYS A 470 -17.07 19.97 6.51
N GLY A 471 -17.22 18.68 6.83
CA GLY A 471 -16.47 17.60 6.20
C GLY A 471 -14.99 17.54 6.62
N ALA A 472 -14.64 18.13 7.77
CA ALA A 472 -13.31 17.99 8.33
C ALA A 472 -13.01 16.53 8.75
N ILE A 473 -11.74 16.15 8.59
CA ILE A 473 -11.26 14.80 8.92
C ILE A 473 -10.07 14.92 9.87
N LEU A 474 -10.12 14.18 10.98
CA LEU A 474 -9.00 13.94 11.88
C LEU A 474 -8.40 12.57 11.55
N PHE A 475 -7.17 12.57 11.04
CA PHE A 475 -6.39 11.34 10.87
C PHE A 475 -5.48 11.11 12.06
N VAL A 476 -5.57 9.92 12.65
CA VAL A 476 -4.68 9.43 13.69
C VAL A 476 -3.81 8.31 13.14
N GLY A 477 -2.49 8.50 13.18
CA GLY A 477 -1.53 7.45 12.82
C GLY A 477 -1.22 6.54 14.00
N GLU A 478 -0.65 5.37 13.71
CA GLU A 478 -0.33 4.36 14.72
C GLU A 478 0.65 4.84 15.82
N ARG A 479 1.48 5.84 15.52
CA ARG A 479 2.47 6.37 16.50
C ARG A 479 1.81 7.07 17.69
N LEU A 480 0.58 7.54 17.53
CA LEU A 480 -0.17 8.15 18.63
C LEU A 480 -0.47 7.17 19.76
N ALA A 481 -0.38 5.85 19.50
CA ALA A 481 -0.49 4.82 20.53
C ALA A 481 0.59 4.93 21.62
N SER A 482 1.73 5.56 21.33
CA SER A 482 2.84 5.78 22.28
C SER A 482 2.69 7.05 23.14
N VAL A 483 1.63 7.83 22.92
CA VAL A 483 1.39 9.09 23.62
C VAL A 483 0.21 8.94 24.56
N PRO A 484 0.42 8.90 25.89
CA PRO A 484 -0.67 8.74 26.86
C PRO A 484 -1.74 9.82 26.74
N GLY A 485 -2.98 9.41 26.57
CA GLY A 485 -4.15 10.29 26.39
C GLY A 485 -4.30 10.84 24.97
N GLY A 486 -3.41 10.47 24.03
CA GLY A 486 -3.43 10.93 22.64
C GLY A 486 -4.65 10.44 21.87
N LEU A 487 -4.96 9.15 21.94
CA LEU A 487 -6.08 8.54 21.24
C LEU A 487 -7.41 8.88 21.93
N SER A 488 -7.45 8.91 23.26
CA SER A 488 -8.57 9.41 24.06
C SER A 488 -8.92 10.85 23.68
N THR A 489 -7.92 11.72 23.60
CA THR A 489 -8.13 13.12 23.20
C THR A 489 -8.59 13.22 21.76
N ALA A 490 -7.99 12.48 20.82
CA ALA A 490 -8.42 12.50 19.43
C ALA A 490 -9.88 12.07 19.27
N ALA A 491 -10.30 11.01 19.96
CA ALA A 491 -11.69 10.56 19.97
C ALA A 491 -12.64 11.63 20.55
N ALA A 492 -12.31 12.20 21.70
CA ALA A 492 -13.11 13.25 22.34
C ALA A 492 -13.19 14.53 21.50
N VAL A 493 -12.09 14.93 20.86
CA VAL A 493 -12.05 16.09 19.97
C VAL A 493 -12.91 15.87 18.73
N ALA A 494 -12.83 14.68 18.10
CA ALA A 494 -13.67 14.33 16.97
C ALA A 494 -15.16 14.40 17.34
N ASP A 495 -15.56 13.80 18.46
CA ASP A 495 -16.95 13.87 18.94
C ASP A 495 -17.41 15.30 19.21
N ARG A 496 -16.58 16.11 19.89
CA ARG A 496 -16.91 17.50 20.26
C ARG A 496 -17.04 18.42 19.05
N THR A 497 -16.32 18.15 17.97
CA THR A 497 -16.28 18.99 16.76
C THR A 497 -17.20 18.47 15.65
N GLY A 498 -17.60 17.21 15.71
CA GLY A 498 -18.34 16.52 14.64
C GLY A 498 -17.47 16.13 13.45
N ALA A 499 -16.14 16.20 13.58
CA ALA A 499 -15.21 15.79 12.54
C ALA A 499 -15.23 14.26 12.36
N LYS A 500 -15.01 13.80 11.14
CA LYS A 500 -14.80 12.37 10.89
C LYS A 500 -13.44 11.96 11.46
N LEU A 501 -13.34 10.76 12.04
CA LEU A 501 -12.11 10.22 12.61
C LEU A 501 -11.66 8.98 11.81
N ALA A 502 -10.39 8.91 11.44
CA ALA A 502 -9.83 7.77 10.73
C ALA A 502 -8.47 7.37 11.31
N TRP A 503 -8.31 6.08 11.57
CA TRP A 503 -7.04 5.48 11.96
C TRP A 503 -6.29 4.96 10.74
N VAL A 504 -5.01 5.33 10.63
CA VAL A 504 -4.14 4.92 9.52
C VAL A 504 -3.00 4.07 10.08
N PRO A 505 -3.10 2.73 10.00
CA PRO A 505 -2.00 1.86 10.33
C PRO A 505 -0.90 1.89 9.28
N ARG A 506 0.30 1.42 9.64
CA ARG A 506 1.42 1.35 8.69
C ARG A 506 1.36 0.14 7.78
N ARG A 507 0.87 -1.02 8.24
CA ARG A 507 0.97 -2.29 7.49
C ARG A 507 -0.37 -2.71 6.88
N ALA A 508 -0.30 -3.48 5.79
CA ALA A 508 -1.46 -3.87 4.98
C ALA A 508 -2.47 -4.79 5.69
N GLY A 509 -2.00 -5.58 6.66
CA GLY A 509 -2.81 -6.55 7.40
C GLY A 509 -3.47 -5.99 8.66
N ASP A 510 -3.01 -4.85 9.18
CA ASP A 510 -3.41 -4.33 10.49
C ASP A 510 -4.93 -4.17 10.63
N ARG A 511 -5.57 -3.51 9.66
CA ARG A 511 -7.03 -3.29 9.70
C ARG A 511 -7.80 -4.62 9.68
N GLY A 512 -7.38 -5.56 8.85
CA GLY A 512 -7.97 -6.90 8.77
C GLY A 512 -7.76 -7.70 10.06
N ALA A 513 -6.58 -7.59 10.69
CA ALA A 513 -6.28 -8.22 11.97
C ALA A 513 -7.18 -7.70 13.09
N VAL A 514 -7.43 -6.38 13.14
CA VAL A 514 -8.43 -5.78 14.06
C VAL A 514 -9.82 -6.37 13.81
N ASP A 515 -10.29 -6.36 12.55
CA ASP A 515 -11.65 -6.78 12.21
C ASP A 515 -11.89 -8.29 12.43
N THR A 516 -10.83 -9.10 12.34
CA THR A 516 -10.86 -10.55 12.59
C THR A 516 -10.53 -10.94 14.03
N GLY A 517 -10.28 -9.99 14.93
CA GLY A 517 -10.06 -10.26 16.35
C GLY A 517 -8.68 -10.82 16.69
N CYS A 518 -7.64 -10.49 15.92
CA CYS A 518 -6.24 -10.67 16.33
C CYS A 518 -5.81 -9.65 17.40
N LEU A 519 -6.67 -9.40 18.38
CA LEU A 519 -6.44 -8.52 19.51
C LEU A 519 -6.89 -9.23 20.80
N PRO A 520 -6.31 -8.88 21.96
CA PRO A 520 -6.62 -9.57 23.21
C PRO A 520 -8.05 -9.35 23.71
N ASN A 521 -8.68 -8.25 23.31
CA ASN A 521 -10.02 -7.84 23.77
C ASN A 521 -11.14 -8.02 22.74
N LEU A 522 -10.83 -8.47 21.51
CA LEU A 522 -11.81 -8.60 20.42
C LEU A 522 -11.84 -9.99 19.79
N LEU A 523 -13.04 -10.45 19.51
CA LEU A 523 -13.39 -11.56 18.63
C LEU A 523 -13.76 -11.03 17.23
N PRO A 524 -13.76 -11.88 16.18
CA PRO A 524 -14.12 -11.48 14.82
C PRO A 524 -15.43 -10.68 14.73
N GLY A 525 -15.41 -9.61 13.93
CA GLY A 525 -16.56 -8.73 13.72
C GLY A 525 -16.80 -7.73 14.86
N ALA A 526 -15.72 -7.18 15.43
CA ALA A 526 -15.76 -6.15 16.48
C ALA A 526 -16.51 -6.59 17.76
N ARG A 527 -16.40 -7.87 18.11
CA ARG A 527 -17.10 -8.49 19.24
C ARG A 527 -16.23 -8.45 20.50
N PRO A 528 -16.59 -7.75 21.58
CA PRO A 528 -15.79 -7.77 22.80
C PRO A 528 -15.71 -9.19 23.38
N VAL A 529 -14.50 -9.63 23.76
CA VAL A 529 -14.31 -10.96 24.38
C VAL A 529 -15.08 -11.11 25.68
N THR A 530 -15.34 -10.01 26.39
CA THR A 530 -16.06 -9.96 27.67
C THR A 530 -17.57 -10.07 27.51
N ASP A 531 -18.13 -9.82 26.32
CA ASP A 531 -19.57 -9.91 26.08
C ASP A 531 -20.03 -11.38 25.93
N PRO A 532 -20.88 -11.91 26.83
CA PRO A 532 -21.37 -13.29 26.74
C PRO A 532 -22.22 -13.55 25.49
N VAL A 533 -22.94 -12.55 24.97
CA VAL A 533 -23.72 -12.68 23.73
C VAL A 533 -22.79 -12.86 22.55
N ALA A 534 -21.72 -12.06 22.47
CA ALA A 534 -20.70 -12.21 21.44
C ALA A 534 -20.08 -13.61 21.42
N ARG A 535 -19.71 -14.14 22.60
CA ARG A 535 -19.16 -15.49 22.73
C ARG A 535 -20.17 -16.57 22.35
N ALA A 536 -21.43 -16.42 22.73
CA ALA A 536 -22.48 -17.39 22.40
C ALA A 536 -22.79 -17.43 20.89
N GLU A 537 -22.81 -16.27 20.22
CA GLU A 537 -22.97 -16.17 18.76
C GLU A 537 -21.87 -16.92 18.02
N LEU A 538 -20.60 -16.64 18.35
CA LEU A 538 -19.47 -17.32 17.72
C LEU A 538 -19.39 -18.79 18.12
N GLY A 539 -19.72 -19.13 19.38
CA GLY A 539 -19.78 -20.52 19.83
C GLY A 539 -20.79 -21.34 19.02
N THR A 540 -21.96 -20.75 18.71
CA THR A 540 -22.96 -21.41 17.85
C THR A 540 -22.44 -21.58 16.43
N GLU A 541 -21.91 -20.51 15.82
CA GLU A 541 -21.41 -20.54 14.44
C GLU A 541 -20.22 -21.48 14.26
N TRP A 542 -19.34 -21.57 15.27
CA TRP A 542 -18.19 -22.47 15.28
C TRP A 542 -18.51 -23.87 15.80
N ASN A 543 -19.77 -24.14 16.17
CA ASN A 543 -20.21 -25.42 16.76
C ASN A 543 -19.35 -25.82 17.97
N LEU A 544 -19.17 -24.90 18.91
CA LEU A 544 -18.39 -25.07 20.14
C LEU A 544 -19.30 -25.22 21.35
N GLU A 545 -18.86 -26.05 22.29
CA GLU A 545 -19.46 -26.12 23.60
C GLU A 545 -19.32 -24.78 24.36
N PRO A 546 -20.27 -24.41 25.22
CA PRO A 546 -20.16 -23.24 26.07
C PRO A 546 -18.87 -23.24 26.90
N GLY A 547 -18.17 -22.10 26.95
CA GLY A 547 -16.94 -21.93 27.74
C GLY A 547 -15.64 -22.28 27.03
N VAL A 548 -15.67 -22.73 25.77
CA VAL A 548 -14.43 -22.93 24.97
C VAL A 548 -13.70 -21.60 24.71
N ILE A 549 -14.44 -20.54 24.37
CA ILE A 549 -13.87 -19.20 24.16
C ILE A 549 -13.66 -18.54 25.54
N PRO A 550 -12.43 -18.12 25.91
CA PRO A 550 -12.17 -17.48 27.19
C PRO A 550 -12.95 -16.17 27.35
N SER A 551 -13.44 -15.88 28.56
CA SER A 551 -14.25 -14.68 28.86
C SER A 551 -13.44 -13.45 29.22
N GLU A 552 -12.21 -13.64 29.70
CA GLU A 552 -11.33 -12.54 30.11
C GLU A 552 -10.47 -12.06 28.95
N PRO A 553 -10.18 -10.75 28.85
CA PRO A 553 -9.19 -10.23 27.92
C PRO A 553 -7.83 -10.90 28.09
N GLY A 554 -7.13 -11.11 26.99
CA GLY A 554 -5.74 -11.55 27.01
C GLY A 554 -4.76 -10.41 27.27
N ARG A 555 -3.48 -10.75 27.23
CA ARG A 555 -2.37 -9.80 27.25
C ARG A 555 -2.09 -9.28 25.84
N ASP A 556 -1.71 -8.01 25.72
CA ASP A 556 -1.15 -7.45 24.48
C ASP A 556 0.29 -7.94 24.24
N VAL A 557 0.92 -7.53 23.14
CA VAL A 557 2.29 -8.00 22.79
C VAL A 557 3.28 -7.79 23.93
N ASP A 558 3.31 -6.60 24.56
CA ASP A 558 4.24 -6.30 25.64
C ASP A 558 3.96 -7.18 26.87
N GLY A 559 2.69 -7.40 27.21
CA GLY A 559 2.28 -8.31 28.27
C GLY A 559 2.62 -9.78 27.97
N ILE A 560 2.48 -10.24 26.72
CA ILE A 560 2.85 -11.60 26.29
C ILE A 560 4.36 -11.80 26.41
N ILE A 561 5.15 -10.83 25.91
CA ILE A 561 6.62 -10.87 25.98
C ILE A 561 7.08 -10.86 27.45
N ALA A 562 6.53 -9.99 28.29
CA ALA A 562 6.85 -9.98 29.71
C ALA A 562 6.50 -11.30 30.40
N ALA A 563 5.31 -11.85 30.14
CA ALA A 563 4.87 -13.12 30.70
C ALA A 563 5.76 -14.30 30.27
N ALA A 564 6.18 -14.36 29.01
CA ALA A 564 7.10 -15.38 28.52
C ALA A 564 8.49 -15.26 29.18
N ALA A 565 9.06 -14.06 29.26
CA ALA A 565 10.35 -13.84 29.93
C ALA A 565 10.31 -14.13 31.45
N GLU A 566 9.13 -14.06 32.08
CA GLU A 566 8.91 -14.37 33.49
C GLU A 566 8.51 -15.84 33.74
N GLY A 567 8.45 -16.68 32.70
CA GLY A 567 8.04 -18.09 32.82
C GLY A 567 6.54 -18.29 33.09
N LYS A 568 5.71 -17.28 32.84
CA LYS A 568 4.24 -17.31 32.96
C LYS A 568 3.55 -17.77 31.66
N LEU A 569 4.32 -18.17 30.65
CA LEU A 569 3.85 -18.83 29.43
C LEU A 569 4.73 -20.06 29.15
N GLY A 570 4.09 -21.17 28.78
CA GLY A 570 4.76 -22.43 28.48
C GLY A 570 5.15 -22.56 27.01
N ALA A 571 4.49 -21.81 26.12
CA ALA A 571 4.85 -21.75 24.72
C ALA A 571 4.51 -20.41 24.07
N LEU A 572 5.19 -20.12 22.95
CA LEU A 572 4.86 -19.04 22.03
C LEU A 572 4.65 -19.58 20.62
N VAL A 573 3.64 -19.04 19.94
CA VAL A 573 3.46 -19.18 18.49
C VAL A 573 3.70 -17.82 17.85
N VAL A 574 4.70 -17.72 16.98
CA VAL A 574 5.13 -16.45 16.40
C VAL A 574 5.03 -16.50 14.87
N ALA A 575 4.39 -15.50 14.28
CA ALA A 575 4.08 -15.45 12.85
C ALA A 575 4.50 -14.13 12.20
N GLY A 576 5.66 -14.12 11.52
CA GLY A 576 6.13 -12.95 10.78
C GLY A 576 6.45 -11.72 11.65
N VAL A 577 6.89 -11.95 12.90
CA VAL A 577 7.27 -10.90 13.85
C VAL A 577 8.79 -10.85 13.97
N ASP A 578 9.36 -9.66 13.82
CA ASP A 578 10.77 -9.42 14.10
C ASP A 578 10.89 -8.72 15.47
N PRO A 579 11.69 -9.25 16.42
CA PRO A 579 11.93 -8.59 17.72
C PRO A 579 12.39 -7.14 17.58
N ALA A 580 13.10 -6.78 16.50
CA ALA A 580 13.55 -5.43 16.25
C ALA A 580 12.41 -4.42 15.98
N ASP A 581 11.22 -4.91 15.61
CA ASP A 581 10.05 -4.07 15.42
C ASP A 581 9.32 -3.78 16.75
N LEU A 582 9.60 -4.50 17.85
CA LEU A 582 8.87 -4.39 19.13
C LEU A 582 9.37 -3.24 20.02
N ALA A 583 8.61 -2.90 21.06
CA ALA A 583 8.93 -1.78 21.97
C ALA A 583 10.27 -1.95 22.71
N ASP A 584 10.55 -3.17 23.18
CA ASP A 584 11.83 -3.55 23.78
C ASP A 584 12.37 -4.80 23.07
N PRO A 585 13.21 -4.61 22.02
CA PRO A 585 13.78 -5.73 21.27
C PRO A 585 14.59 -6.70 22.13
N ARG A 586 15.32 -6.19 23.14
CA ARG A 586 16.13 -7.04 24.02
C ARG A 586 15.23 -7.90 24.90
N ARG A 587 14.19 -7.32 25.49
CA ARG A 587 13.22 -8.07 26.29
C ARG A 587 12.48 -9.10 25.45
N ALA A 588 12.18 -8.79 24.19
CA ALA A 588 11.62 -9.75 23.25
C ALA A 588 12.56 -10.92 22.98
N GLU A 589 13.85 -10.68 22.77
CA GLU A 589 14.84 -11.76 22.62
C GLU A 589 14.96 -12.61 23.89
N GLU A 590 15.00 -11.99 25.09
CA GLU A 590 14.98 -12.70 26.37
C GLU A 590 13.75 -13.60 26.51
N ALA A 591 12.56 -13.12 26.12
CA ALA A 591 11.35 -13.91 26.15
C ALA A 591 11.40 -15.11 25.21
N LEU A 592 11.95 -14.93 24.01
CA LEU A 592 12.12 -16.01 23.02
C LEU A 592 13.16 -17.05 23.47
N ASP A 593 14.19 -16.63 24.21
CA ASP A 593 15.20 -17.53 24.78
C ASP A 593 14.71 -18.25 26.04
N ALA A 594 13.81 -17.63 26.82
CA ALA A 594 13.29 -18.16 28.07
C ALA A 594 12.06 -19.08 27.92
N VAL A 595 11.26 -18.90 26.86
CA VAL A 595 10.03 -19.68 26.69
C VAL A 595 10.36 -21.18 26.51
N PRO A 596 9.68 -22.10 27.21
CA PRO A 596 9.99 -23.53 27.13
C PRO A 596 9.75 -24.17 25.76
N PHE A 597 8.87 -23.60 24.93
CA PHE A 597 8.59 -24.11 23.60
C PHE A 597 8.19 -23.00 22.63
N LEU A 598 8.85 -22.92 21.47
CA LEU A 598 8.63 -21.86 20.48
C LEU A 598 8.34 -22.44 19.09
N VAL A 599 7.17 -22.09 18.54
CA VAL A 599 6.78 -22.42 17.17
C VAL A 599 6.82 -21.15 16.32
N SER A 600 7.55 -21.19 15.20
CA SER A 600 7.67 -20.08 14.26
C SER A 600 7.04 -20.44 12.91
N LEU A 601 6.06 -19.66 12.46
CA LEU A 601 5.52 -19.73 11.11
C LEU A 601 6.12 -18.57 10.32
N GLU A 602 6.94 -18.86 9.31
CA GLU A 602 7.80 -17.83 8.72
C GLU A 602 8.12 -18.12 7.24
N VAL A 603 8.36 -17.06 6.46
CA VAL A 603 8.76 -17.17 5.04
C VAL A 603 10.29 -17.26 4.91
N ARG A 604 11.03 -16.63 5.82
CA ARG A 604 12.50 -16.51 5.77
C ARG A 604 13.14 -16.74 7.13
N HIS A 605 14.42 -17.08 7.18
CA HIS A 605 15.14 -17.06 8.44
C HIS A 605 15.11 -15.66 9.10
N SER A 606 14.84 -15.65 10.40
CA SER A 606 14.73 -14.47 11.27
C SER A 606 15.32 -14.73 12.66
N ALA A 607 15.38 -13.69 13.50
CA ALA A 607 15.79 -13.82 14.90
C ALA A 607 14.92 -14.79 15.72
N VAL A 608 13.64 -14.95 15.34
CA VAL A 608 12.71 -15.90 15.94
C VAL A 608 13.05 -17.32 15.50
N THR A 609 13.25 -17.55 14.20
CA THR A 609 13.53 -18.90 13.69
C THR A 609 14.79 -19.49 14.33
N ARG A 610 15.81 -18.68 14.62
CA ARG A 610 17.05 -19.15 15.29
C ARG A 610 16.80 -19.72 16.69
N ARG A 611 15.72 -19.30 17.35
CA ARG A 611 15.35 -19.68 18.72
C ARG A 611 14.24 -20.72 18.75
N ALA A 612 13.48 -20.86 17.67
CA ALA A 612 12.33 -21.77 17.60
C ALA A 612 12.70 -23.25 17.77
N ASP A 613 11.81 -24.02 18.39
CA ASP A 613 11.87 -25.48 18.44
C ASP A 613 11.29 -26.11 17.19
N VAL A 614 10.29 -25.46 16.60
CA VAL A 614 9.71 -25.86 15.31
C VAL A 614 9.56 -24.64 14.42
N VAL A 615 10.07 -24.73 13.19
CA VAL A 615 9.88 -23.73 12.14
C VAL A 615 9.04 -24.34 11.03
N LEU A 616 7.93 -23.68 10.69
CA LEU A 616 6.99 -24.12 9.66
C LEU A 616 6.99 -23.08 8.52
N PRO A 617 7.51 -23.43 7.32
CA PRO A 617 7.50 -22.50 6.19
C PRO A 617 6.08 -22.23 5.70
N VAL A 618 5.74 -20.95 5.53
CA VAL A 618 4.43 -20.51 5.03
C VAL A 618 4.51 -19.81 3.68
N ALA A 619 3.41 -19.85 2.93
CA ALA A 619 3.31 -19.25 1.61
C ALA A 619 3.36 -17.70 1.66
N PRO A 620 4.28 -17.05 0.92
CA PRO A 620 4.23 -15.60 0.74
C PRO A 620 2.99 -15.18 -0.07
N VAL A 621 2.64 -13.89 -0.05
CA VAL A 621 1.45 -13.34 -0.73
C VAL A 621 1.34 -13.72 -2.20
N VAL A 622 2.47 -13.82 -2.91
CA VAL A 622 2.45 -14.22 -4.33
C VAL A 622 2.08 -15.69 -4.57
N GLU A 623 2.12 -16.54 -3.54
CA GLU A 623 1.85 -17.99 -3.60
C GLU A 623 0.54 -18.39 -2.91
N LYS A 624 -0.20 -17.42 -2.36
CA LYS A 624 -1.51 -17.65 -1.73
C LYS A 624 -2.55 -16.67 -2.23
N ALA A 625 -3.81 -17.08 -2.18
CA ALA A 625 -4.94 -16.18 -2.35
C ALA A 625 -5.37 -15.66 -0.99
N GLY A 626 -5.93 -14.46 -0.95
CA GLY A 626 -6.38 -13.85 0.30
C GLY A 626 -6.91 -12.45 0.07
N SER A 627 -7.03 -11.71 1.17
CA SER A 627 -7.55 -10.36 1.16
C SER A 627 -6.81 -9.49 2.15
N PHE A 628 -6.68 -8.19 1.85
CA PHE A 628 -6.31 -7.16 2.83
C PHE A 628 -7.52 -6.24 3.06
N VAL A 629 -7.58 -5.59 4.23
CA VAL A 629 -8.47 -4.45 4.45
C VAL A 629 -7.60 -3.21 4.52
N ASN A 630 -7.85 -2.23 3.66
CA ASN A 630 -7.08 -0.98 3.70
C ASN A 630 -7.54 -0.08 4.87
N TRP A 631 -6.86 1.04 5.10
CA TRP A 631 -7.15 1.93 6.24
C TRP A 631 -8.60 2.46 6.26
N GLU A 632 -9.25 2.66 5.10
CA GLU A 632 -10.66 3.10 5.00
C GLU A 632 -11.67 1.96 5.26
N GLY A 633 -11.21 0.73 5.50
CA GLY A 633 -12.07 -0.44 5.74
C GLY A 633 -12.53 -1.16 4.47
N ARG A 634 -11.94 -0.87 3.29
CA ARG A 634 -12.26 -1.55 2.04
C ARG A 634 -11.52 -2.88 1.94
N LEU A 635 -12.27 -3.95 1.69
CA LEU A 635 -11.74 -5.28 1.38
C LEU A 635 -11.08 -5.31 -0.01
N ARG A 636 -9.87 -5.87 -0.08
CA ARG A 636 -9.03 -5.95 -1.28
C ARG A 636 -8.64 -7.41 -1.51
N THR A 637 -9.40 -8.11 -2.33
CA THR A 637 -9.18 -9.53 -2.64
C THR A 637 -8.13 -9.71 -3.74
N PHE A 638 -7.38 -10.81 -3.67
CA PHE A 638 -6.44 -11.21 -4.71
C PHE A 638 -6.30 -12.73 -4.77
N ASP A 639 -5.87 -13.22 -5.94
CA ASP A 639 -5.55 -14.62 -6.18
C ASP A 639 -4.04 -14.88 -6.10
N ALA A 640 -3.67 -16.15 -5.94
CA ALA A 640 -2.26 -16.56 -6.00
C ALA A 640 -1.68 -16.29 -7.40
N VAL A 641 -0.56 -15.57 -7.46
CA VAL A 641 0.16 -15.29 -8.71
C VAL A 641 0.94 -16.53 -9.17
N LEU A 642 1.61 -17.20 -8.22
CA LEU A 642 2.42 -18.38 -8.43
C LEU A 642 1.72 -19.58 -7.81
N LYS A 643 1.52 -20.64 -8.60
CA LYS A 643 0.95 -21.89 -8.12
C LYS A 643 2.07 -22.78 -7.58
N THR A 644 2.17 -22.93 -6.27
CA THR A 644 3.19 -23.78 -5.60
C THR A 644 2.52 -24.75 -4.62
N SER A 645 3.30 -25.64 -4.02
CA SER A 645 2.87 -26.53 -2.93
C SER A 645 3.04 -25.91 -1.54
N ALA A 646 3.41 -24.63 -1.44
CA ALA A 646 3.59 -23.96 -0.17
C ALA A 646 2.27 -23.97 0.63
N MET A 647 2.36 -24.24 1.93
CA MET A 647 1.18 -24.21 2.80
C MET A 647 0.92 -22.77 3.25
N THR A 648 -0.34 -22.33 3.19
CA THR A 648 -0.76 -21.07 3.81
C THR A 648 -0.74 -21.21 5.33
N ASP A 649 -0.65 -20.09 6.04
CA ASP A 649 -0.74 -20.04 7.50
C ASP A 649 -2.02 -20.74 7.97
N GLY A 650 -3.18 -20.39 7.40
CA GLY A 650 -4.46 -21.03 7.71
C GLY A 650 -4.46 -22.55 7.55
N ARG A 651 -3.77 -23.08 6.52
CA ARG A 651 -3.66 -24.53 6.28
C ARG A 651 -2.74 -25.22 7.29
N VAL A 652 -1.63 -24.58 7.68
CA VAL A 652 -0.75 -25.07 8.74
C VAL A 652 -1.48 -25.11 10.08
N LEU A 653 -2.18 -24.02 10.43
CA LEU A 653 -2.97 -23.92 11.65
C LEU A 653 -4.11 -24.94 11.70
N ASN A 654 -4.78 -25.20 10.56
CA ASN A 654 -5.80 -26.25 10.48
C ASN A 654 -5.22 -27.64 10.78
N ALA A 655 -4.02 -27.93 10.27
CA ALA A 655 -3.36 -29.21 10.52
C ALA A 655 -2.92 -29.35 11.99
N LEU A 656 -2.36 -28.29 12.59
CA LEU A 656 -2.02 -28.26 14.02
C LEU A 656 -3.25 -28.44 14.90
N ALA A 657 -4.33 -27.72 14.61
CA ALA A 657 -5.58 -27.86 15.35
C ALA A 657 -6.16 -29.28 15.26
N SER A 658 -6.07 -29.91 14.09
CA SER A 658 -6.51 -31.30 13.90
C SER A 658 -5.74 -32.26 14.83
N LEU A 659 -4.42 -32.08 14.98
CA LEU A 659 -3.59 -32.85 15.91
C LEU A 659 -3.86 -32.51 17.40
N LEU A 660 -4.46 -31.34 17.67
CA LEU A 660 -4.96 -30.94 18.98
C LEU A 660 -6.41 -31.38 19.23
N GLY A 661 -7.04 -32.11 18.30
CA GLY A 661 -8.41 -32.59 18.41
C GLY A 661 -9.49 -31.55 18.09
N VAL A 662 -9.14 -30.49 17.35
CA VAL A 662 -10.02 -29.36 17.02
C VAL A 662 -10.17 -29.19 15.50
N THR A 663 -11.41 -29.05 15.05
CA THR A 663 -11.71 -28.70 13.65
C THR A 663 -11.78 -27.19 13.49
N LEU A 664 -10.81 -26.58 12.80
CA LEU A 664 -10.81 -25.13 12.56
C LEU A 664 -11.54 -24.69 11.30
N ASN A 665 -11.63 -25.54 10.28
CA ASN A 665 -12.18 -25.20 8.96
C ASN A 665 -11.40 -24.07 8.23
N THR A 666 -10.07 -24.02 8.43
CA THR A 666 -9.18 -22.98 7.86
C THR A 666 -8.23 -23.52 6.79
N ALA A 667 -8.47 -24.73 6.27
CA ALA A 667 -7.57 -25.40 5.32
C ALA A 667 -7.49 -24.73 3.93
N ASP A 668 -8.53 -23.99 3.54
CA ASP A 668 -8.60 -23.27 2.27
C ASP A 668 -9.29 -21.90 2.43
N VAL A 669 -8.87 -20.96 1.58
CA VAL A 669 -9.33 -19.56 1.63
C VAL A 669 -10.84 -19.40 1.45
N ASN A 670 -11.48 -20.27 0.65
CA ASN A 670 -12.90 -20.14 0.35
C ASN A 670 -13.75 -20.65 1.52
N SER A 671 -13.30 -21.66 2.26
CA SER A 671 -13.94 -22.07 3.50
C SER A 671 -13.88 -20.98 4.56
N ILE A 672 -12.73 -20.31 4.72
CA ILE A 672 -12.59 -19.17 5.63
C ILE A 672 -13.52 -18.02 5.22
N ARG A 673 -13.56 -17.67 3.92
CA ARG A 673 -14.44 -16.61 3.41
C ARG A 673 -15.92 -16.93 3.59
N ARG A 674 -16.32 -18.19 3.39
CA ARG A 674 -17.70 -18.63 3.63
C ARG A 674 -18.07 -18.46 5.09
N GLU A 675 -17.19 -18.85 6.00
CA GLU A 675 -17.43 -18.73 7.44
C GLU A 675 -17.44 -17.27 7.92
N LEU A 676 -16.49 -16.43 7.44
CA LEU A 676 -16.50 -15.00 7.70
C LEU A 676 -17.76 -14.31 7.17
N GLY A 677 -18.23 -14.73 5.99
CA GLY A 677 -19.45 -14.21 5.36
C GLY A 677 -20.75 -14.72 6.00
N SER A 678 -20.72 -15.84 6.72
CA SER A 678 -21.89 -16.37 7.45
C SER A 678 -22.01 -15.82 8.86
N LEU A 679 -20.96 -15.19 9.41
CA LEU A 679 -21.03 -14.55 10.72
C LEU A 679 -22.19 -13.55 10.76
N PRO A 680 -23.12 -13.65 11.73
CA PRO A 680 -24.20 -12.68 11.85
C PRO A 680 -23.63 -11.29 12.15
N GLY A 681 -24.41 -10.24 11.88
CA GLY A 681 -24.11 -8.92 12.44
C GLY A 681 -24.06 -9.00 13.96
N THR A 682 -23.02 -8.44 14.59
CA THR A 682 -22.86 -8.50 16.04
C THR A 682 -24.01 -7.78 16.74
N ARG A 683 -24.64 -8.44 17.72
CA ARG A 683 -25.58 -7.80 18.66
C ARG A 683 -24.89 -7.24 19.90
N ALA A 684 -23.60 -7.50 20.05
CA ALA A 684 -22.81 -6.99 21.15
C ALA A 684 -22.72 -5.47 21.09
N HIS A 685 -22.72 -4.83 22.26
CA HIS A 685 -22.54 -3.40 22.33
C HIS A 685 -21.07 -3.07 22.05
N ARG A 686 -20.85 -2.07 21.20
CA ARG A 686 -19.52 -1.52 20.98
C ARG A 686 -19.01 -0.89 22.29
N PRO A 687 -17.76 -1.15 22.71
CA PRO A 687 -17.23 -0.58 23.93
C PRO A 687 -17.09 0.95 23.80
N PRO A 688 -17.16 1.69 24.93
CA PRO A 688 -16.93 3.13 24.92
C PRO A 688 -15.47 3.44 24.53
N ALA A 689 -15.26 4.66 24.02
CA ALA A 689 -13.90 5.15 23.76
C ALA A 689 -13.10 5.24 25.08
N PRO A 690 -11.77 5.00 25.04
CA PRO A 690 -10.93 5.06 26.23
C PRO A 690 -10.86 6.47 26.80
N ILE A 691 -10.67 6.56 28.12
CA ILE A 691 -10.40 7.81 28.83
C ILE A 691 -9.10 7.63 29.61
N VAL A 692 -8.01 8.12 29.03
CA VAL A 692 -6.67 8.08 29.64
C VAL A 692 -6.19 9.52 29.88
N ASP A 693 -5.69 9.78 31.08
CA ASP A 693 -5.15 11.08 31.45
C ASP A 693 -3.90 11.40 30.61
N THR A 694 -3.77 12.66 30.25
CA THR A 694 -2.61 13.14 29.50
C THR A 694 -1.39 13.17 30.39
N ALA A 695 -0.31 12.50 29.99
CA ALA A 695 0.99 12.66 30.61
C ALA A 695 1.86 13.52 29.68
N GLY A 696 2.10 14.79 30.04
CA GLY A 696 3.02 15.63 29.29
C GLY A 696 4.45 15.06 29.33
N ALA A 697 5.24 15.30 28.29
CA ALA A 697 6.63 14.87 28.31
C ALA A 697 7.40 15.66 29.39
N PRO A 698 8.14 15.00 30.30
CA PRO A 698 9.02 15.72 31.20
C PRO A 698 10.05 16.51 30.38
N PRO A 699 10.38 17.75 30.76
CA PRO A 699 11.39 18.51 30.06
C PRO A 699 12.72 17.74 30.10
N PRO A 700 13.52 17.77 29.02
CA PRO A 700 14.85 17.19 29.07
C PRO A 700 15.65 17.90 30.18
N GLY A 701 16.42 17.13 30.97
CA GLY A 701 17.38 17.72 31.90
C GLY A 701 18.45 18.54 31.19
N ASP A 702 19.27 19.29 31.93
CA ASP A 702 20.34 20.10 31.34
C ASP A 702 21.24 19.27 30.41
N GLY A 703 21.34 19.69 29.14
CA GLY A 703 22.09 18.97 28.09
C GLY A 703 21.36 17.75 27.49
N GLY A 704 20.12 17.49 27.88
CA GLY A 704 19.27 16.43 27.32
C GLY A 704 18.53 16.85 26.06
N ALA A 705 18.04 15.87 25.29
CA ALA A 705 17.20 16.08 24.11
C ALA A 705 15.93 15.21 24.19
N VAL A 706 14.82 15.71 23.64
CA VAL A 706 13.61 14.91 23.42
C VAL A 706 13.74 14.20 22.09
N LEU A 707 13.66 12.87 22.10
CA LEU A 707 13.69 12.07 20.89
C LEU A 707 12.31 12.08 20.24
N ALA A 708 12.27 12.41 18.95
CA ALA A 708 11.09 12.22 18.10
C ALA A 708 11.31 10.96 17.23
N PRO A 709 11.03 9.75 17.74
CA PRO A 709 11.22 8.54 16.98
C PRO A 709 10.31 8.53 15.76
N TRP A 710 10.89 8.20 14.61
CA TRP A 710 10.17 8.09 13.35
C TRP A 710 10.52 6.78 12.66
N PRO A 711 9.72 5.72 12.85
CA PRO A 711 9.89 4.49 12.12
C PRO A 711 9.68 4.76 10.62
N ARG A 712 10.72 4.49 9.81
CA ARG A 712 10.57 4.53 8.36
C ARG A 712 9.70 3.37 7.89
N ALA A 713 9.03 3.57 6.77
CA ALA A 713 8.18 2.57 6.16
C ALA A 713 8.98 1.36 5.63
N MET A 714 10.23 1.61 5.24
CA MET A 714 11.23 0.58 5.01
C MET A 714 12.01 0.32 6.30
N ALA A 715 11.37 -0.38 7.25
CA ALA A 715 12.01 -0.86 8.47
C ALA A 715 12.95 -2.05 8.17
N GLN A 716 13.79 -2.43 9.13
CA GLN A 716 14.79 -3.51 9.01
C GLN A 716 14.19 -4.92 8.83
N GLY A 717 12.87 -5.06 8.91
CA GLY A 717 12.19 -6.35 8.74
C GLY A 717 12.53 -7.08 7.43
N SER A 718 12.62 -8.40 7.52
CA SER A 718 13.10 -9.29 6.44
C SER A 718 12.33 -9.17 5.11
N VAL A 719 11.05 -8.82 5.13
CA VAL A 719 10.23 -8.66 3.91
C VAL A 719 10.51 -7.32 3.19
N ASN A 720 11.21 -6.39 3.84
CA ASN A 720 11.67 -5.14 3.23
C ASN A 720 13.10 -5.25 2.64
N ALA A 721 13.79 -6.37 2.85
CA ALA A 721 15.14 -6.57 2.34
C ALA A 721 15.14 -6.53 0.79
N GLY A 722 15.95 -5.64 0.21
CA GLY A 722 16.09 -5.47 -1.24
C GLY A 722 15.18 -4.42 -1.90
N ALA A 723 14.35 -3.71 -1.14
CA ALA A 723 13.53 -2.60 -1.70
C ALA A 723 14.12 -1.19 -1.48
N GLY A 724 15.37 -1.10 -1.01
CA GLY A 724 16.13 0.14 -0.83
C GLY A 724 16.94 0.57 -2.05
#